data_AF-A0A927J0T2-F1
#
_entry.id   AF-A0A927J0T2-F1
#
_cell.length_a   1.000
_cell.length_b   1.000
_cell.length_c   1.000
_cell.angle_alpha   90.00
_cell.angle_beta   90.00
_cell.angle_gamma   90.00
#
_symmetry.space_group_name_H-M   'P 1'
#
loop_
_entity.id
_entity.type
_entity.pdbx_description
1 polymer ?
#
loop_
_entity_poly.entity_id
_entity_poly.type
_entity_poly.pdbx_seq_one_letter_code
_entity_poly.pdbx_strand_id
1 'polypeptide(L)'
;METLILIGLLGGLITGISPCILPMLPVIFFAGGVQGARTTARASTPGGSDGAAPGAGSTDAAGSTESAGVSSSLFAGLPQAVGVGGRSRTVSSRPSRGGTLTVDLSGDDDAADRAASGTTGSGTTGSGTTGPDATGPGGTGRANPGGWTRSGRRTSRRSLRPYLVIAGLVLSFSVFTLLGSLLLTALGLPQDLLRWAGILLLVLIGIGMIVPRFEEVLERPFQRIAQLGARRGAARQDRGAFVLGLGLGVLYVPCAGPVLAAITVAGATGNVGPGTVALTVSFAIGAAIPLLVFALAGRRVAERVKGFQRHTRGIRITGGVVMIVLAGALALDAPAALQRALPDYTGSLQQRVDENDTVREALDLGGLVTDENRELSNCSNGASELEECGTAPQIRGIDTWLNTPDGEALDLEGLRGKVVLVDFWTYSCINCQRAIPHVNAWYEQYQDVGEGFEVIGVHTPEFAFERETRNVVAGAEDLGVTYPVAQDNSYATWTAYRNRYWPAQYLVDADGTVRHIRFGEGGYENTEKLVRELLEDANPGVELPAPTSVGDATPDEETTPETYFSIKRVVNYSGEPTYAAGEQEFALTDDQPQDTFSLGGTWEVDFQGATAVSDDARLRLAYRSTDVFTVLGGEGTVTARVTHDDRTTEREIDVSGNPTLYPVLEGDGPTEGVVELDVPAGVQVFTATFG
;
A
#
# COMPACT_ATOMS: atom_id res chain seq x y z
N MET A 1 -15.37 -4.57 8.33
CA MET A 1 -15.48 -3.13 8.00
C MET A 1 -14.84 -2.23 9.05
N GLU A 2 -15.05 -2.47 10.35
CA GLU A 2 -14.54 -1.61 11.44
C GLU A 2 -13.01 -1.39 11.40
N THR A 3 -12.24 -2.42 11.04
CA THR A 3 -10.78 -2.35 10.86
C THR A 3 -10.36 -1.28 9.85
N LEU A 4 -11.07 -1.14 8.72
CA LEU A 4 -10.80 -0.10 7.70
C LEU A 4 -11.14 1.31 8.22
N ILE A 5 -12.17 1.43 9.07
CA ILE A 5 -12.52 2.69 9.72
C ILE A 5 -11.41 3.09 10.71
N LEU A 6 -10.91 2.13 11.50
CA LEU A 6 -9.80 2.32 12.43
C LEU A 6 -8.49 2.71 11.71
N ILE A 7 -8.07 1.91 10.71
CA ILE A 7 -6.85 2.14 9.91
C ILE A 7 -6.90 3.51 9.24
N GLY A 8 -8.01 3.85 8.58
CA GLY A 8 -8.16 5.17 7.96
C GLY A 8 -8.09 6.30 8.99
N LEU A 9 -8.81 6.20 10.11
CA LEU A 9 -8.82 7.24 11.15
C LEU A 9 -7.43 7.42 11.81
N LEU A 10 -6.69 6.35 12.06
CA LEU A 10 -5.32 6.39 12.59
C LEU A 10 -4.32 6.96 11.55
N GLY A 11 -4.35 6.45 10.32
CA GLY A 11 -3.52 6.98 9.23
C GLY A 11 -3.79 8.45 8.94
N GLY A 12 -5.05 8.87 9.02
CA GLY A 12 -5.47 10.27 8.95
C GLY A 12 -4.94 11.10 10.13
N LEU A 13 -5.05 10.59 11.36
CA LEU A 13 -4.52 11.27 12.56
C LEU A 13 -3.01 11.51 12.47
N ILE A 14 -2.25 10.49 12.06
CA ILE A 14 -0.80 10.56 11.84
C ILE A 14 -0.48 11.55 10.72
N THR A 15 -1.17 11.45 9.58
CA THR A 15 -1.06 12.40 8.47
C THR A 15 -1.32 13.83 8.94
N GLY A 16 -2.33 14.06 9.79
CA GLY A 16 -2.70 15.35 10.37
C GLY A 16 -1.64 16.02 11.26
N ILE A 17 -0.59 15.29 11.64
CA ILE A 17 0.55 15.77 12.44
C ILE A 17 1.84 15.84 11.58
N SER A 18 1.80 15.35 10.34
CA SER A 18 2.93 15.28 9.39
C SER A 18 3.72 16.59 9.24
N PRO A 19 5.05 16.54 9.03
CA PRO A 19 5.87 17.68 8.65
C PRO A 19 5.34 18.51 7.47
N CYS A 20 4.48 17.92 6.63
CA CYS A 20 3.81 18.61 5.52
C CYS A 20 2.80 19.70 5.94
N ILE A 21 2.33 19.68 7.20
CA ILE A 21 1.21 20.52 7.66
C ILE A 21 1.69 21.64 8.59
N LEU A 22 2.72 21.38 9.39
CA LEU A 22 3.29 22.34 10.34
C LEU A 22 3.67 23.70 9.68
N PRO A 23 4.21 23.77 8.45
CA PRO A 23 4.50 25.02 7.75
C PRO A 23 3.25 25.82 7.34
N MET A 24 2.09 25.16 7.21
CA MET A 24 0.82 25.74 6.76
C MET A 24 -0.07 26.21 7.91
N LEU A 25 0.16 25.74 9.14
CA LEU A 25 -0.54 26.18 10.35
C LEU A 25 -0.62 27.72 10.50
N PRO A 26 0.43 28.53 10.21
CA PRO A 26 0.33 29.99 10.26
C PRO A 26 -0.76 30.55 9.33
N VAL A 27 -0.90 30.03 8.11
CA VAL A 27 -1.92 30.47 7.14
C VAL A 27 -3.32 30.16 7.68
N ILE A 28 -3.51 28.96 8.25
CA ILE A 28 -4.77 28.53 8.86
C ILE A 28 -5.12 29.42 10.09
N PHE A 29 -4.14 29.72 10.95
CA PHE A 29 -4.32 30.61 12.10
C PHE A 29 -4.72 32.04 11.70
N PHE A 30 -4.13 32.60 10.64
CA PHE A 30 -4.47 33.96 10.20
C PHE A 30 -5.77 34.02 9.39
N ALA A 31 -6.05 33.01 8.55
CA ALA A 31 -7.34 32.89 7.85
C ALA A 31 -8.53 32.81 8.82
N GLY A 32 -8.35 32.17 9.99
CA GLY A 32 -9.34 32.13 11.06
C GLY A 32 -9.63 33.48 11.75
N GLY A 33 -8.76 34.49 11.60
CA GLY A 33 -8.83 35.76 12.38
C GLY A 33 -8.93 37.07 11.58
N VAL A 34 -8.39 37.14 10.36
CA VAL A 34 -8.05 38.44 9.72
C VAL A 34 -9.25 39.26 9.20
N GLN A 35 -10.37 38.63 8.79
CA GLN A 35 -11.55 39.36 8.29
C GLN A 35 -12.29 40.20 9.35
N GLY A 36 -11.90 40.15 10.63
CA GLY A 36 -12.52 40.95 11.69
C GLY A 36 -12.19 42.46 11.66
N ALA A 37 -11.07 42.86 11.05
CA ALA A 37 -10.48 44.19 11.27
C ALA A 37 -10.75 45.25 10.17
N ARG A 38 -11.21 44.87 8.97
CA ARG A 38 -11.39 45.81 7.84
C ARG A 38 -12.75 46.53 7.80
N THR A 39 -13.72 46.16 8.63
CA THR A 39 -15.09 46.71 8.59
C THR A 39 -15.33 47.90 9.54
N THR A 40 -14.42 48.16 10.48
CA THR A 40 -14.54 49.24 11.48
C THR A 40 -13.71 50.49 11.16
N ALA A 41 -12.77 50.42 10.22
CA ALA A 41 -11.87 51.52 9.87
C ALA A 41 -12.45 52.52 8.83
N ARG A 42 -13.78 52.63 8.72
CA ARG A 42 -14.46 53.53 7.75
C ARG A 42 -15.63 54.30 8.36
N ALA A 43 -15.45 54.75 9.61
CA ALA A 43 -16.49 55.44 10.40
C ALA A 43 -15.94 56.56 11.30
N SER A 44 -14.87 57.24 10.89
CA SER A 44 -14.31 58.38 11.61
C SER A 44 -13.49 59.31 10.69
N THR A 45 -14.15 60.30 10.11
CA THR A 45 -13.48 61.47 9.51
C THR A 45 -13.68 62.65 10.46
N PRO A 46 -12.59 63.32 10.85
CA PRO A 46 -12.56 64.78 10.82
C PRO A 46 -11.61 65.27 9.72
N GLY A 47 -11.88 66.45 9.17
CA GLY A 47 -11.01 67.08 8.18
C GLY A 47 -9.87 67.89 8.81
N GLY A 48 -8.85 68.18 8.00
CA GLY A 48 -7.76 69.10 8.27
C GLY A 48 -7.13 69.50 6.93
N SER A 49 -6.72 70.75 6.79
CA SER A 49 -6.21 71.34 5.55
C SER A 49 -4.68 71.31 5.45
N ASP A 50 -4.16 71.71 4.29
CA ASP A 50 -2.77 72.11 4.03
C ASP A 50 -1.72 70.98 4.09
N GLY A 51 -0.59 71.04 3.38
CA GLY A 51 -0.14 72.01 2.38
C GLY A 51 1.33 71.74 1.99
N ALA A 52 1.79 72.35 0.88
CA ALA A 52 3.20 72.44 0.44
C ALA A 52 3.99 71.13 0.10
N ALA A 53 4.33 71.00 -1.18
CA ALA A 53 5.67 70.60 -1.64
C ALA A 53 6.59 71.87 -1.57
N PRO A 54 7.94 71.83 -1.77
CA PRO A 54 8.74 70.81 -2.47
C PRO A 54 10.10 70.47 -1.82
N GLY A 55 10.94 69.72 -2.55
CA GLY A 55 12.37 69.52 -2.23
C GLY A 55 13.06 68.61 -3.23
N ALA A 56 13.96 69.16 -4.06
CA ALA A 56 14.78 68.39 -5.00
C ALA A 56 16.18 68.14 -4.42
N GLY A 57 16.86 67.08 -4.89
CA GLY A 57 18.21 66.73 -4.44
C GLY A 57 18.84 65.64 -5.30
N SER A 58 19.48 66.06 -6.39
CA SER A 58 20.22 65.19 -7.33
C SER A 58 21.72 65.33 -7.14
N THR A 59 22.45 64.21 -7.11
CA THR A 59 23.89 64.17 -7.40
C THR A 59 24.23 62.85 -8.09
N ASP A 60 24.91 62.95 -9.23
CA ASP A 60 25.36 61.83 -10.07
C ASP A 60 26.63 61.16 -9.54
N ALA A 61 26.83 59.90 -9.92
CA ALA A 61 28.16 59.32 -10.13
C ALA A 61 28.03 58.15 -11.13
N ALA A 62 28.78 58.19 -12.22
CA ALA A 62 28.78 57.15 -13.26
C ALA A 62 29.98 56.20 -13.10
N GLY A 63 29.82 54.95 -13.56
CA GLY A 63 30.89 53.94 -13.58
C GLY A 63 30.61 52.88 -14.64
N SER A 64 31.49 52.81 -15.64
CA SER A 64 31.58 51.83 -16.74
C SER A 64 31.16 50.40 -16.35
N THR A 65 30.20 49.76 -17.02
CA THR A 65 30.32 49.15 -18.37
C THR A 65 31.51 48.20 -18.54
N GLU A 66 31.23 46.90 -18.57
CA GLU A 66 31.82 46.00 -19.56
C GLU A 66 30.76 44.99 -20.02
N SER A 67 30.84 44.53 -21.27
CA SER A 67 29.81 43.71 -21.88
C SER A 67 30.39 42.80 -22.95
N ALA A 68 30.23 41.49 -22.78
CA ALA A 68 30.55 40.48 -23.79
C ALA A 68 29.36 39.53 -23.94
N GLY A 69 28.89 39.36 -25.17
CA GLY A 69 27.88 38.38 -25.53
C GLY A 69 28.13 37.92 -26.97
N VAL A 70 28.03 36.61 -27.20
CA VAL A 70 28.11 35.99 -28.53
C VAL A 70 26.96 35.00 -28.66
N SER A 71 26.39 34.91 -29.85
CA SER A 71 25.09 34.29 -30.09
C SER A 71 25.13 32.78 -30.39
N SER A 72 23.96 32.18 -30.26
CA SER A 72 23.60 30.84 -30.70
C SER A 72 23.87 30.55 -32.18
N SER A 73 24.41 29.36 -32.48
CA SER A 73 23.87 28.44 -33.49
C SER A 73 24.61 27.10 -33.48
N LEU A 74 23.91 26.02 -33.85
CA LEU A 74 24.36 24.69 -34.36
C LEU A 74 23.56 23.54 -33.76
N PHE A 75 22.43 23.20 -34.39
CA PHE A 75 21.85 21.86 -34.39
C PHE A 75 21.12 21.63 -35.72
N ALA A 76 21.71 20.80 -36.59
CA ALA A 76 21.13 20.37 -37.85
C ALA A 76 21.82 19.08 -38.31
N GLY A 77 21.05 18.06 -38.72
CA GLY A 77 21.61 16.85 -39.35
C GLY A 77 21.07 15.52 -38.82
N LEU A 78 19.89 15.12 -39.27
CA LEU A 78 19.50 13.69 -39.40
C LEU A 78 18.82 13.51 -40.77
N PRO A 79 19.15 12.45 -41.55
CA PRO A 79 18.59 12.20 -42.88
C PRO A 79 17.20 11.54 -42.83
N GLN A 80 16.57 11.40 -44.00
CA GLN A 80 15.14 11.12 -44.15
C GLN A 80 14.78 9.64 -44.40
N ALA A 81 13.49 9.34 -44.26
CA ALA A 81 12.87 8.03 -44.47
C ALA A 81 12.73 7.63 -45.95
N VAL A 82 12.43 6.34 -46.16
CA VAL A 82 11.89 5.78 -47.42
C VAL A 82 10.47 5.25 -47.13
N GLY A 83 9.54 5.40 -48.08
CA GLY A 83 8.22 4.78 -47.96
C GLY A 83 7.35 4.88 -49.21
N VAL A 84 6.73 3.75 -49.58
CA VAL A 84 5.58 3.54 -50.49
C VAL A 84 5.00 2.17 -50.08
N GLY A 85 3.69 1.90 -50.07
CA GLY A 85 2.53 2.74 -50.38
C GLY A 85 1.24 2.06 -49.90
N GLY A 86 0.16 2.83 -49.74
CA GLY A 86 -1.05 2.36 -49.05
C GLY A 86 -2.16 1.81 -49.95
N ARG A 87 -3.26 1.38 -49.32
CA ARG A 87 -4.59 1.23 -49.94
C ARG A 87 -5.67 1.77 -49.01
N SER A 88 -6.45 2.72 -49.49
CA SER A 88 -7.59 3.29 -48.78
C SER A 88 -8.88 2.47 -49.03
N ARG A 89 -9.75 2.42 -48.02
CA ARG A 89 -11.17 2.07 -48.19
C ARG A 89 -12.04 3.00 -47.36
N THR A 90 -12.76 3.89 -48.03
CA THR A 90 -13.89 4.65 -47.49
C THR A 90 -15.20 3.92 -47.79
N VAL A 91 -16.07 3.79 -46.80
CA VAL A 91 -17.47 3.38 -46.95
C VAL A 91 -18.33 4.36 -46.12
N SER A 92 -19.57 4.61 -46.54
CA SER A 92 -20.29 5.84 -46.17
C SER A 92 -21.70 5.61 -45.61
N SER A 93 -22.02 6.38 -44.56
CA SER A 93 -23.35 6.89 -44.19
C SER A 93 -24.57 5.95 -44.10
N ARG A 94 -25.22 5.93 -42.92
CA ARG A 94 -26.42 6.76 -42.66
C ARG A 94 -26.90 6.70 -41.20
N PRO A 95 -27.52 7.77 -40.67
CA PRO A 95 -28.21 7.78 -39.37
C PRO A 95 -29.74 7.61 -39.53
N SER A 96 -30.42 7.22 -38.44
CA SER A 96 -31.89 7.23 -38.34
C SER A 96 -32.40 7.80 -37.01
N ARG A 97 -33.56 8.44 -37.08
CA ARG A 97 -34.37 9.02 -35.98
C ARG A 97 -34.58 8.00 -34.84
N GLY A 98 -34.78 8.39 -33.57
CA GLY A 98 -35.00 9.73 -33.03
C GLY A 98 -36.35 9.82 -32.31
N GLY A 99 -36.34 10.15 -31.02
CA GLY A 99 -37.53 10.26 -30.18
C GLY A 99 -37.35 11.36 -29.13
N THR A 100 -38.34 12.24 -29.02
CA THR A 100 -38.35 13.36 -28.07
C THR A 100 -39.51 13.17 -27.12
N LEU A 101 -39.29 13.25 -25.80
CA LEU A 101 -40.37 13.31 -24.83
C LEU A 101 -40.13 14.46 -23.84
N THR A 102 -41.06 15.40 -23.82
CA THR A 102 -41.15 16.50 -22.85
C THR A 102 -42.24 16.17 -21.85
N VAL A 103 -41.95 16.26 -20.55
CA VAL A 103 -42.98 16.37 -19.49
C VAL A 103 -42.56 17.48 -18.54
N ASP A 104 -43.56 18.18 -18.00
CA ASP A 104 -43.44 19.47 -17.33
C ASP A 104 -43.23 19.33 -15.80
N LEU A 105 -42.95 20.45 -15.13
CA LEU A 105 -42.79 20.54 -13.68
C LEU A 105 -44.10 20.93 -12.99
N SER A 106 -44.62 20.04 -12.15
CA SER A 106 -45.52 20.35 -11.03
C SER A 106 -45.33 19.25 -9.96
N GLY A 107 -45.22 19.52 -8.66
CA GLY A 107 -45.34 20.79 -7.95
C GLY A 107 -46.56 20.79 -7.06
N ASP A 108 -46.38 20.36 -5.81
CA ASP A 108 -47.23 20.68 -4.65
C ASP A 108 -46.42 20.43 -3.36
N ASP A 109 -46.62 21.29 -2.37
CA ASP A 109 -46.24 21.06 -0.96
C ASP A 109 -47.42 20.36 -0.24
N ASP A 110 -47.19 19.60 0.85
CA ASP A 110 -47.71 20.05 2.15
C ASP A 110 -47.14 19.28 3.37
N ALA A 111 -47.41 19.82 4.56
CA ALA A 111 -46.84 19.44 5.84
C ALA A 111 -47.45 18.17 6.49
N ALA A 112 -46.64 17.49 7.29
CA ALA A 112 -47.08 16.46 8.23
C ALA A 112 -47.29 17.05 9.65
N ASP A 113 -48.35 16.65 10.35
CA ASP A 113 -48.56 16.92 11.79
C ASP A 113 -49.45 15.84 12.46
N ARG A 114 -49.24 15.62 13.76
CA ARG A 114 -50.09 14.93 14.77
C ARG A 114 -50.20 13.38 14.85
N ALA A 115 -49.37 12.84 15.76
CA ALA A 115 -49.77 12.41 17.12
C ALA A 115 -50.28 10.97 17.46
N ALA A 116 -49.48 10.33 18.33
CA ALA A 116 -49.83 9.80 19.68
C ALA A 116 -50.28 8.34 19.93
N SER A 117 -49.74 7.77 21.05
CA SER A 117 -50.04 6.48 21.73
C SER A 117 -49.79 5.17 20.94
N GLY A 118 -49.45 4.00 21.53
CA GLY A 118 -49.11 3.57 22.92
C GLY A 118 -49.40 2.05 23.12
N THR A 119 -48.78 1.24 23.99
CA THR A 119 -47.67 1.43 24.98
C THR A 119 -46.68 0.20 24.89
N THR A 120 -46.20 -0.64 25.84
CA THR A 120 -46.33 -0.84 27.32
C THR A 120 -45.17 -1.72 27.87
N GLY A 121 -44.58 -1.40 29.05
CA GLY A 121 -43.78 -2.33 29.90
C GLY A 121 -42.27 -2.48 29.59
N SER A 122 -41.39 -2.85 30.53
CA SER A 122 -41.51 -3.05 32.00
C SER A 122 -40.16 -2.83 32.74
N GLY A 123 -40.15 -2.83 34.09
CA GLY A 123 -38.97 -2.55 34.95
C GLY A 123 -37.89 -3.67 35.02
N THR A 124 -36.97 -3.70 35.99
CA THR A 124 -37.06 -3.18 37.38
C THR A 124 -35.68 -3.09 38.09
N THR A 125 -35.50 -2.16 39.05
CA THR A 125 -34.46 -2.14 40.16
C THR A 125 -32.95 -2.10 39.80
N GLY A 126 -32.04 -1.58 40.65
CA GLY A 126 -32.22 -0.81 41.90
C GLY A 126 -31.00 -0.80 42.86
N SER A 127 -30.78 0.34 43.55
CA SER A 127 -29.82 0.60 44.67
C SER A 127 -28.30 0.54 44.39
N GLY A 128 -27.43 1.33 45.04
CA GLY A 128 -27.69 2.48 45.94
C GLY A 128 -26.51 2.93 46.83
N THR A 129 -26.62 4.12 47.45
CA THR A 129 -25.83 4.67 48.59
C THR A 129 -24.32 4.94 48.38
N THR A 130 -23.63 5.88 49.07
CA THR A 130 -23.91 6.71 50.28
C THR A 130 -23.63 8.22 50.09
N GLY A 131 -24.04 9.06 51.06
CA GLY A 131 -23.55 10.44 51.28
C GLY A 131 -22.61 10.53 52.51
N PRO A 132 -22.58 11.62 53.33
CA PRO A 132 -23.47 12.80 53.28
C PRO A 132 -22.87 14.20 53.66
N ASP A 133 -23.75 15.21 53.54
CA ASP A 133 -23.98 16.35 54.48
C ASP A 133 -23.15 17.67 54.59
N ALA A 134 -23.90 18.66 55.11
CA ALA A 134 -23.54 19.96 55.73
C ALA A 134 -23.22 21.18 54.82
N THR A 135 -23.76 22.40 55.04
CA THR A 135 -24.89 22.89 55.89
C THR A 135 -25.41 24.24 55.33
N GLY A 136 -26.62 24.69 55.72
CA GLY A 136 -27.20 26.01 55.35
C GLY A 136 -26.83 27.16 56.29
N PRO A 137 -27.68 28.21 56.51
CA PRO A 137 -28.97 28.49 55.86
C PRO A 137 -29.26 29.99 55.52
N GLY A 138 -30.41 30.24 54.86
CA GLY A 138 -31.36 31.34 55.13
C GLY A 138 -30.95 32.83 55.12
N GLY A 139 -31.62 33.63 54.27
CA GLY A 139 -31.64 35.10 54.37
C GLY A 139 -32.81 35.73 53.60
N THR A 140 -33.57 36.63 54.24
CA THR A 140 -34.74 37.31 53.63
C THR A 140 -34.58 38.84 53.64
N GLY A 141 -35.18 39.53 52.67
CA GLY A 141 -35.22 41.00 52.66
C GLY A 141 -35.60 41.62 51.31
N ARG A 142 -36.60 42.50 51.29
CA ARG A 142 -36.97 43.36 50.15
C ARG A 142 -36.76 44.82 50.54
N ALA A 143 -36.03 45.58 49.74
CA ALA A 143 -36.16 47.05 49.64
C ALA A 143 -35.65 47.56 48.28
N ASN A 144 -36.22 48.68 47.83
CA ASN A 144 -35.86 49.45 46.62
C ASN A 144 -34.99 50.67 47.06
N PRO A 145 -34.49 51.56 46.18
CA PRO A 145 -34.43 51.54 44.72
C PRO A 145 -33.04 51.85 44.12
N GLY A 146 -32.86 51.62 42.81
CA GLY A 146 -31.68 52.10 42.07
C GLY A 146 -31.74 51.75 40.58
N GLY A 147 -31.98 52.74 39.71
CA GLY A 147 -32.17 52.51 38.28
C GLY A 147 -30.86 52.42 37.50
N TRP A 148 -30.69 51.38 36.69
CA TRP A 148 -29.65 51.29 35.66
C TRP A 148 -30.21 50.81 34.31
N THR A 149 -29.59 51.27 33.23
CA THR A 149 -29.99 51.03 31.84
C THR A 149 -30.11 49.55 31.49
N ARG A 150 -31.10 49.18 30.64
CA ARG A 150 -31.18 47.86 29.99
C ARG A 150 -29.91 47.58 29.18
N SER A 151 -28.97 46.83 29.75
CA SER A 151 -27.86 46.24 29.00
C SER A 151 -28.39 45.08 28.16
N GLY A 152 -28.45 45.28 26.84
CA GLY A 152 -28.86 44.23 25.91
C GLY A 152 -27.87 43.06 25.96
N ARG A 153 -28.29 41.92 26.52
CA ARG A 153 -27.53 40.66 26.50
C ARG A 153 -27.25 40.24 25.05
N ARG A 154 -26.09 40.64 24.50
CA ARG A 154 -25.55 40.07 23.26
C ARG A 154 -25.22 38.60 23.53
N THR A 155 -26.09 37.71 23.10
CA THR A 155 -25.86 36.27 23.17
C THR A 155 -24.61 35.92 22.36
N SER A 156 -23.63 35.30 23.03
CA SER A 156 -22.41 34.84 22.37
C SER A 156 -22.72 33.62 21.50
N ARG A 157 -23.05 33.86 20.22
CA ARG A 157 -23.15 32.80 19.22
C ARG A 157 -21.78 32.13 19.09
N ARG A 158 -21.67 30.88 19.55
CA ARG A 158 -20.50 30.01 19.28
C ARG A 158 -20.28 30.00 17.77
N SER A 159 -19.10 30.40 17.31
CA SER A 159 -18.81 30.52 15.88
C SER A 159 -18.60 29.15 15.25
N LEU A 160 -19.57 28.67 14.46
CA LEU A 160 -19.53 27.38 13.74
C LEU A 160 -18.44 27.29 12.66
N ARG A 161 -17.70 28.38 12.39
CA ARG A 161 -16.72 28.48 11.31
C ARG A 161 -15.66 27.37 11.25
N PRO A 162 -15.00 26.94 12.34
CA PRO A 162 -14.00 25.87 12.25
C PRO A 162 -14.59 24.57 11.70
N TYR A 163 -15.76 24.18 12.23
CA TYR A 163 -16.49 23.00 11.77
C TYR A 163 -16.93 23.12 10.30
N LEU A 164 -17.26 24.33 9.83
CA LEU A 164 -17.59 24.57 8.42
C LEU A 164 -16.36 24.53 7.49
N VAL A 165 -15.18 24.99 7.93
CA VAL A 165 -13.93 24.78 7.19
C VAL A 165 -13.65 23.27 7.07
N ILE A 166 -13.77 22.54 8.18
CA ILE A 166 -13.51 21.10 8.23
C ILE A 166 -14.50 20.30 7.37
N ALA A 167 -15.79 20.61 7.42
CA ALA A 167 -16.78 19.98 6.54
C ALA A 167 -16.48 20.23 5.05
N GLY A 168 -15.96 21.41 4.71
CA GLY A 168 -15.48 21.71 3.35
C GLY A 168 -14.20 20.94 2.98
N LEU A 169 -13.24 20.82 3.92
CA LEU A 169 -11.99 20.09 3.72
C LEU A 169 -12.25 18.59 3.52
N VAL A 170 -13.04 17.96 4.40
CA VAL A 170 -13.42 16.55 4.30
C VAL A 170 -14.15 16.28 2.99
N LEU A 171 -15.17 17.09 2.65
CA LEU A 171 -15.93 16.89 1.42
C LEU A 171 -15.07 17.06 0.15
N SER A 172 -14.25 18.11 0.08
CA SER A 172 -13.38 18.33 -1.10
C SER A 172 -12.29 17.29 -1.22
N PHE A 173 -11.67 16.86 -0.12
CA PHE A 173 -10.67 15.81 -0.12
C PHE A 173 -11.27 14.48 -0.60
N SER A 174 -12.35 14.00 0.03
CA SER A 174 -12.98 12.72 -0.36
C SER A 174 -13.49 12.76 -1.82
N VAL A 175 -14.11 13.86 -2.25
CA VAL A 175 -14.60 14.00 -3.63
C VAL A 175 -13.45 14.09 -4.64
N PHE A 176 -12.40 14.87 -4.38
CA PHE A 176 -11.29 15.03 -5.33
C PHE A 176 -10.42 13.77 -5.44
N THR A 177 -10.16 13.07 -4.34
CA THR A 177 -9.40 11.81 -4.34
C THR A 177 -10.15 10.69 -5.08
N LEU A 178 -11.45 10.53 -4.85
CA LEU A 178 -12.26 9.50 -5.51
C LEU A 178 -12.59 9.85 -6.97
N LEU A 179 -12.98 11.09 -7.26
CA LEU A 179 -13.35 11.49 -8.63
C LEU A 179 -12.13 11.72 -9.53
N GLY A 180 -10.99 12.15 -8.96
CA GLY A 180 -9.76 12.39 -9.71
C GLY A 180 -9.11 11.11 -10.22
N SER A 181 -9.04 10.07 -9.40
CA SER A 181 -8.52 8.75 -9.77
C SER A 181 -9.37 8.09 -10.87
N LEU A 182 -10.69 8.08 -10.70
CA LEU A 182 -11.65 7.63 -11.73
C LEU A 182 -11.48 8.41 -13.05
N LEU A 183 -11.39 9.73 -13.00
CA LEU A 183 -11.31 10.58 -14.19
C LEU A 183 -10.02 10.35 -14.99
N LEU A 184 -8.87 10.17 -14.33
CA LEU A 184 -7.60 9.94 -15.01
C LEU A 184 -7.51 8.54 -15.62
N THR A 185 -8.03 7.54 -14.90
CA THR A 185 -8.16 6.16 -15.40
C THR A 185 -9.05 6.14 -16.65
N ALA A 186 -10.19 6.84 -16.62
CA ALA A 186 -11.10 6.97 -17.77
C ALA A 186 -10.54 7.80 -18.94
N LEU A 187 -9.49 8.61 -18.73
CA LEU A 187 -8.77 9.34 -19.79
C LEU A 187 -7.45 8.67 -20.22
N GLY A 188 -7.05 7.55 -19.62
CA GLY A 188 -5.79 6.86 -19.92
C GLY A 188 -4.54 7.68 -19.60
N LEU A 189 -4.59 8.56 -18.59
CA LEU A 189 -3.48 9.44 -18.22
C LEU A 189 -2.65 8.86 -17.06
N PRO A 190 -1.31 8.99 -17.07
CA PRO A 190 -0.43 8.44 -16.04
C PRO A 190 -0.70 9.08 -14.67
N GLN A 191 -0.75 8.28 -13.62
CA GLN A 191 -1.12 8.73 -12.27
C GLN A 191 -0.13 9.75 -11.68
N ASP A 192 1.14 9.70 -12.10
CA ASP A 192 2.16 10.72 -11.76
C ASP A 192 1.77 12.15 -12.16
N LEU A 193 0.83 12.32 -13.10
CA LEU A 193 0.34 13.65 -13.46
C LEU A 193 -0.32 14.37 -12.27
N LEU A 194 -0.99 13.65 -11.35
CA LEU A 194 -1.49 14.24 -10.10
C LEU A 194 -0.36 14.59 -9.15
N ARG A 195 0.62 13.69 -9.02
CA ARG A 195 1.80 13.85 -8.15
C ARG A 195 2.56 15.12 -8.54
N TRP A 196 2.91 15.27 -9.82
CA TRP A 196 3.59 16.45 -10.35
C TRP A 196 2.73 17.71 -10.32
N ALA A 197 1.43 17.64 -10.60
CA ALA A 197 0.54 18.80 -10.46
C ALA A 197 0.42 19.28 -9.00
N GLY A 198 0.38 18.34 -8.03
CA GLY A 198 0.37 18.62 -6.60
C GLY A 198 1.68 19.25 -6.12
N ILE A 199 2.83 18.68 -6.51
CA ILE A 199 4.16 19.25 -6.22
C ILE A 199 4.31 20.65 -6.79
N LEU A 200 3.92 20.87 -8.06
CA LEU A 200 3.94 22.19 -8.70
C LEU A 200 3.06 23.21 -7.96
N LEU A 201 1.87 22.80 -7.52
CA LEU A 201 0.97 23.66 -6.73
C LEU A 201 1.57 24.02 -5.36
N LEU A 202 2.18 23.07 -4.66
CA LEU A 202 2.88 23.29 -3.38
C LEU A 202 4.04 24.29 -3.55
N VAL A 203 4.86 24.14 -4.59
CA VAL A 203 5.96 25.06 -4.92
C VAL A 203 5.44 26.48 -5.21
N LEU A 204 4.40 26.61 -6.04
CA LEU A 204 3.79 27.91 -6.37
C LEU A 204 3.23 28.63 -5.13
N ILE A 205 2.66 27.89 -4.17
CA ILE A 205 2.13 28.44 -2.92
C ILE A 205 3.27 28.82 -1.96
N GLY A 206 4.32 27.99 -1.86
CA GLY A 206 5.53 28.33 -1.10
C GLY A 206 6.21 29.63 -1.61
N ILE A 207 6.32 29.78 -2.94
CA ILE A 207 6.82 31.00 -3.59
C ILE A 207 5.90 32.19 -3.27
N GLY A 208 4.57 32.02 -3.32
CA GLY A 208 3.61 33.04 -2.94
C GLY A 208 3.73 33.51 -1.48
N MET A 209 4.04 32.59 -0.56
CA MET A 209 4.29 32.91 0.85
C MET A 209 5.59 33.72 1.07
N ILE A 210 6.62 33.50 0.25
CA ILE A 210 7.88 34.26 0.28
C ILE A 210 7.73 35.63 -0.41
N VAL A 211 7.03 35.69 -1.55
CA VAL A 211 6.91 36.88 -2.40
C VAL A 211 5.46 37.39 -2.42
N PRO A 212 5.06 38.30 -1.50
CA PRO A 212 3.66 38.75 -1.37
C PRO A 212 3.12 39.56 -2.57
N ARG A 213 3.96 39.96 -3.54
CA ARG A 213 3.50 40.52 -4.82
C ARG A 213 3.08 39.45 -5.84
N PHE A 214 3.48 38.20 -5.66
CA PHE A 214 3.06 37.08 -6.49
C PHE A 214 1.62 36.65 -6.14
N GLU A 215 1.28 36.69 -4.85
CA GLU A 215 -0.09 36.54 -4.29
C GLU A 215 -1.09 37.45 -5.05
N GLU A 216 -0.77 38.74 -5.22
CA GLU A 216 -1.59 39.71 -5.98
C GLU A 216 -1.70 39.45 -7.50
N VAL A 217 -0.83 38.63 -8.10
CA VAL A 217 -0.90 38.27 -9.53
C VAL A 217 -1.75 37.01 -9.70
N LEU A 218 -1.53 36.01 -8.84
CA LEU A 218 -2.26 34.74 -8.84
C LEU A 218 -3.75 34.93 -8.47
N GLU A 219 -4.07 35.86 -7.58
CA GLU A 219 -5.46 36.11 -7.17
C GLU A 219 -6.31 36.83 -8.24
N ARG A 220 -5.74 37.59 -9.18
CA ARG A 220 -6.49 38.40 -10.16
C ARG A 220 -7.59 37.65 -10.94
N PRO A 221 -7.36 36.44 -11.49
CA PRO A 221 -8.42 35.65 -12.12
C PRO A 221 -9.50 35.21 -11.11
N PHE A 222 -9.09 34.69 -9.95
CA PHE A 222 -10.02 34.18 -8.93
C PHE A 222 -10.87 35.28 -8.28
N GLN A 223 -10.34 36.48 -8.08
CA GLN A 223 -11.09 37.62 -7.56
C GLN A 223 -12.28 38.00 -8.45
N ARG A 224 -12.19 37.83 -9.78
CA ARG A 224 -13.34 38.06 -10.70
C ARG A 224 -14.46 37.05 -10.45
N ILE A 225 -14.11 35.78 -10.28
CA ILE A 225 -15.06 34.69 -9.98
C ILE A 225 -15.68 34.90 -8.58
N ALA A 226 -14.87 35.27 -7.59
CA ALA A 226 -15.33 35.59 -6.23
C ALA A 226 -16.28 36.80 -6.21
N GLN A 227 -16.02 37.85 -7.01
CA GLN A 227 -16.90 39.02 -7.12
C GLN A 227 -18.26 38.69 -7.73
N LEU A 228 -18.35 37.76 -8.68
CA LEU A 228 -19.62 37.22 -9.19
C LEU A 228 -20.43 36.54 -8.07
N GLY A 229 -19.77 35.78 -7.18
CA GLY A 229 -20.41 35.18 -5.99
C GLY A 229 -20.77 36.19 -4.89
N ALA A 230 -19.99 37.27 -4.74
CA ALA A 230 -20.13 38.25 -3.66
C ALA A 230 -21.31 39.22 -3.82
N ARG A 231 -21.86 39.39 -5.03
CA ARG A 231 -22.99 40.30 -5.30
C ARG A 231 -24.34 39.86 -4.66
N ARG A 232 -24.41 38.70 -4.00
CA ARG A 232 -25.63 38.16 -3.36
C ARG A 232 -25.50 37.98 -1.83
N GLY A 233 -25.79 39.06 -1.10
CA GLY A 233 -26.36 39.03 0.26
C GLY A 233 -25.42 38.81 1.45
N ALA A 234 -25.67 39.54 2.55
CA ALA A 234 -24.82 39.54 3.76
C ALA A 234 -24.88 38.24 4.61
N ALA A 235 -25.69 37.25 4.24
CA ALA A 235 -25.82 35.96 4.94
C ALA A 235 -24.61 35.00 4.75
N ARG A 236 -23.51 35.45 4.14
CA ARG A 236 -22.53 34.56 3.49
C ARG A 236 -21.18 34.41 4.20
N GLN A 237 -20.92 35.07 5.35
CA GLN A 237 -19.59 34.97 6.00
C GLN A 237 -19.26 33.54 6.49
N ASP A 238 -20.27 32.74 6.82
CA ASP A 238 -20.07 31.35 7.27
C ASP A 238 -19.99 30.37 6.08
N ARG A 239 -20.64 30.64 4.94
CA ARG A 239 -20.39 29.93 3.67
C ARG A 239 -18.99 30.18 3.12
N GLY A 240 -18.39 31.34 3.42
CA GLY A 240 -16.99 31.63 3.09
C GLY A 240 -15.99 30.69 3.77
N ALA A 241 -16.29 30.24 5.00
CA ALA A 241 -15.48 29.25 5.71
C ALA A 241 -15.52 27.89 5.02
N PHE A 242 -16.71 27.44 4.57
CA PHE A 242 -16.86 26.19 3.81
C PHE A 242 -16.13 26.21 2.47
N VAL A 243 -16.22 27.31 1.71
CA VAL A 243 -15.48 27.46 0.43
C VAL A 243 -13.96 27.51 0.64
N LEU A 244 -13.49 28.10 1.74
CA LEU A 244 -12.08 28.05 2.11
C LEU A 244 -11.64 26.62 2.50
N GLY A 245 -12.52 25.86 3.16
CA GLY A 245 -12.34 24.42 3.37
C GLY A 245 -12.21 23.63 2.07
N LEU A 246 -13.09 23.88 1.09
CA LEU A 246 -13.07 23.23 -0.22
C LEU A 246 -11.74 23.45 -0.98
N GLY A 247 -11.12 24.64 -0.83
CA GLY A 247 -9.81 24.92 -1.41
C GLY A 247 -8.65 24.24 -0.68
N LEU A 248 -8.76 24.07 0.64
CA LEU A 248 -7.72 23.41 1.45
C LEU A 248 -7.67 21.90 1.26
N GLY A 249 -8.80 21.21 1.03
CA GLY A 249 -8.81 19.76 0.84
C GLY A 249 -8.08 19.30 -0.43
N VAL A 250 -8.24 20.03 -1.55
CA VAL A 250 -7.50 19.74 -2.80
C VAL A 250 -5.99 19.89 -2.60
N LEU A 251 -5.55 20.89 -1.83
CA LEU A 251 -4.14 21.14 -1.52
C LEU A 251 -3.54 20.09 -0.56
N TYR A 252 -4.38 19.32 0.13
CA TYR A 252 -3.98 18.31 1.10
C TYR A 252 -3.64 16.95 0.47
N VAL A 253 -4.17 16.67 -0.73
CA VAL A 253 -3.98 15.43 -1.49
C VAL A 253 -2.50 15.03 -1.66
N PRO A 254 -1.58 15.88 -2.18
CA PRO A 254 -0.16 15.50 -2.33
C PRO A 254 0.60 15.29 -1.01
N CYS A 255 -0.01 15.62 0.14
CA CYS A 255 0.61 15.46 1.47
C CYS A 255 0.15 14.19 2.21
N ALA A 256 -0.74 13.39 1.62
CA ALA A 256 -1.45 12.30 2.30
C ALA A 256 -0.74 10.92 2.25
N GLY A 257 0.46 10.85 1.68
CA GLY A 257 1.38 9.71 1.82
C GLY A 257 0.89 8.37 1.23
N PRO A 258 1.50 7.24 1.64
CA PRO A 258 1.19 5.91 1.11
C PRO A 258 -0.27 5.47 1.31
N VAL A 259 -0.97 5.98 2.33
CA VAL A 259 -2.39 5.67 2.56
C VAL A 259 -3.26 6.24 1.44
N LEU A 260 -2.96 7.43 0.93
CA LEU A 260 -3.65 7.95 -0.25
C LEU A 260 -3.23 7.24 -1.54
N ALA A 261 -2.00 6.72 -1.64
CA ALA A 261 -1.63 5.84 -2.75
C ALA A 261 -2.51 4.57 -2.76
N ALA A 262 -2.68 3.90 -1.62
CA ALA A 262 -3.58 2.74 -1.49
C ALA A 262 -5.04 3.08 -1.84
N ILE A 263 -5.57 4.21 -1.36
CA ILE A 263 -6.92 4.69 -1.74
C ILE A 263 -7.02 5.02 -3.24
N THR A 264 -5.96 5.56 -3.85
CA THR A 264 -5.92 5.91 -5.28
C THR A 264 -5.87 4.66 -6.15
N VAL A 265 -5.08 3.65 -5.76
CA VAL A 265 -5.04 2.33 -6.41
C VAL A 265 -6.41 1.64 -6.31
N ALA A 266 -7.02 1.61 -5.12
CA ALA A 266 -8.36 1.05 -4.91
C ALA A 266 -9.49 1.83 -5.61
N GLY A 267 -9.25 3.09 -6.02
CA GLY A 267 -10.14 3.85 -6.89
C GLY A 267 -9.89 3.61 -8.38
N ALA A 268 -8.64 3.36 -8.77
CA ALA A 268 -8.22 3.10 -10.15
C ALA A 268 -8.62 1.70 -10.65
N THR A 269 -8.76 0.71 -9.76
CA THR A 269 -9.32 -0.61 -10.08
C THR A 269 -10.84 -0.60 -10.33
N GLY A 270 -11.48 0.57 -10.35
CA GLY A 270 -12.92 0.74 -10.65
C GLY A 270 -13.88 0.36 -9.52
N ASN A 271 -13.45 -0.52 -8.60
CA ASN A 271 -14.25 -1.02 -7.48
C ASN A 271 -14.36 -0.02 -6.33
N VAL A 272 -15.14 1.06 -6.53
CA VAL A 272 -15.50 2.03 -5.48
C VAL A 272 -16.56 1.45 -4.54
N GLY A 273 -16.22 0.35 -3.87
CA GLY A 273 -17.07 -0.33 -2.90
C GLY A 273 -17.23 0.44 -1.60
N PRO A 274 -18.18 0.04 -0.72
CA PRO A 274 -18.41 0.68 0.57
C PRO A 274 -17.16 0.78 1.46
N GLY A 275 -16.24 -0.20 1.36
CA GLY A 275 -14.95 -0.19 2.05
C GLY A 275 -14.06 0.99 1.66
N THR A 276 -13.86 1.23 0.36
CA THR A 276 -13.04 2.34 -0.15
C THR A 276 -13.62 3.70 0.23
N VAL A 277 -14.95 3.85 0.20
CA VAL A 277 -15.64 5.06 0.65
C VAL A 277 -15.49 5.24 2.17
N ALA A 278 -15.71 4.20 2.97
CA ALA A 278 -15.55 4.24 4.43
C ALA A 278 -14.12 4.60 4.85
N LEU A 279 -13.11 3.99 4.22
CA LEU A 279 -11.69 4.26 4.43
C LEU A 279 -11.32 5.71 4.07
N THR A 280 -11.82 6.21 2.92
CA THR A 280 -11.55 7.60 2.48
C THR A 280 -12.19 8.62 3.42
N VAL A 281 -13.39 8.34 3.93
CA VAL A 281 -14.10 9.24 4.86
C VAL A 281 -13.51 9.16 6.27
N SER A 282 -13.15 7.98 6.78
CA SER A 282 -12.49 7.83 8.09
C SER A 282 -11.11 8.50 8.09
N PHE A 283 -10.34 8.37 7.01
CA PHE A 283 -9.07 9.08 6.82
C PHE A 283 -9.24 10.60 6.80
N ALA A 284 -10.20 11.12 6.02
CA ALA A 284 -10.47 12.54 5.98
C ALA A 284 -10.91 13.11 7.35
N ILE A 285 -11.68 12.33 8.13
CA ILE A 285 -12.05 12.68 9.51
C ILE A 285 -10.83 12.64 10.44
N GLY A 286 -9.99 11.60 10.36
CA GLY A 286 -8.75 11.48 11.12
C GLY A 286 -7.81 12.68 10.90
N ALA A 287 -7.59 13.04 9.64
CA ALA A 287 -6.79 14.19 9.23
C ALA A 287 -7.38 15.54 9.71
N ALA A 288 -8.71 15.65 9.77
CA ALA A 288 -9.38 16.85 10.25
C ALA A 288 -9.30 17.05 11.77
N ILE A 289 -9.07 16.01 12.57
CA ILE A 289 -9.05 16.09 14.04
C ILE A 289 -7.87 16.93 14.55
N PRO A 290 -6.60 16.69 14.18
CA PRO A 290 -5.47 17.54 14.55
C PRO A 290 -5.66 18.98 14.07
N LEU A 291 -6.14 19.17 12.83
CA LEU A 291 -6.42 20.49 12.26
C LEU A 291 -7.48 21.27 13.08
N LEU A 292 -8.51 20.60 13.58
CA LEU A 292 -9.51 21.19 14.50
C LEU A 292 -8.86 21.61 15.82
N VAL A 293 -8.06 20.73 16.42
CA VAL A 293 -7.37 21.00 17.69
C VAL A 293 -6.44 22.20 17.55
N PHE A 294 -5.62 22.24 16.50
CA PHE A 294 -4.77 23.40 16.20
C PHE A 294 -5.60 24.66 15.97
N ALA A 295 -6.60 24.65 15.09
CA ALA A 295 -7.40 25.84 14.77
C ALA A 295 -8.10 26.44 16.02
N LEU A 296 -8.55 25.60 16.96
CA LEU A 296 -9.12 26.03 18.23
C LEU A 296 -8.05 26.55 19.22
N ALA A 297 -6.88 25.89 19.29
CA ALA A 297 -5.76 26.30 20.14
C ALA A 297 -5.14 27.63 19.69
N GLY A 298 -4.84 27.77 18.39
CA GLY A 298 -4.24 28.96 17.80
C GLY A 298 -5.08 30.22 18.01
N ARG A 299 -6.41 30.10 18.01
CA ARG A 299 -7.30 31.21 18.38
C ARG A 299 -7.11 31.67 19.83
N ARG A 300 -7.03 30.74 20.79
CA ARG A 300 -6.75 31.06 22.20
C ARG A 300 -5.36 31.68 22.39
N VAL A 301 -4.37 31.31 21.56
CA VAL A 301 -3.02 31.88 21.59
C VAL A 301 -3.00 33.29 20.97
N ALA A 302 -3.61 33.48 19.81
CA ALA A 302 -3.67 34.77 19.10
C ALA A 302 -4.45 35.83 19.88
N GLU A 303 -5.52 35.45 20.59
CA GLU A 303 -6.27 36.33 21.50
C GLU A 303 -5.45 36.74 22.76
N ARG A 304 -4.38 36.00 23.09
CA ARG A 304 -3.59 36.18 24.33
C ARG A 304 -2.19 36.79 24.12
N VAL A 305 -1.54 36.52 22.98
CA VAL A 305 -0.12 36.88 22.73
C VAL A 305 0.00 38.00 21.69
N LYS A 306 -0.13 39.26 22.13
CA LYS A 306 0.03 40.45 21.25
C LYS A 306 1.40 40.53 20.55
N GLY A 307 2.44 39.90 21.10
CA GLY A 307 3.77 39.83 20.47
C GLY A 307 3.83 38.99 19.20
N PHE A 308 2.92 38.02 19.02
CA PHE A 308 2.91 37.10 17.87
C PHE A 308 2.72 37.84 16.54
N GLN A 309 1.94 38.94 16.55
CA GLN A 309 1.68 39.75 15.36
C GLN A 309 2.94 40.43 14.79
N ARG A 310 3.97 40.68 15.61
CA ARG A 310 5.22 41.34 15.16
C ARG A 310 6.13 40.44 14.32
N HIS A 311 6.02 39.12 14.45
CA HIS A 311 6.87 38.15 13.73
C HIS A 311 6.15 37.46 12.56
N THR A 312 4.93 37.87 12.25
CA THR A 312 4.08 37.37 11.14
C THR A 312 4.82 37.20 9.81
N ARG A 313 5.63 38.20 9.41
CA ARG A 313 6.41 38.16 8.16
C ARG A 313 7.52 37.10 8.19
N GLY A 314 8.22 36.96 9.30
CA GLY A 314 9.27 35.93 9.46
C GLY A 314 8.66 34.54 9.40
N ILE A 315 7.62 34.28 10.21
CA ILE A 315 6.91 33.00 10.26
C ILE A 315 6.37 32.59 8.88
N ARG A 316 5.81 33.54 8.10
CA ARG A 316 5.34 33.27 6.73
C ARG A 316 6.49 32.88 5.79
N ILE A 317 7.62 33.60 5.81
CA ILE A 317 8.76 33.31 4.95
C ILE A 317 9.40 31.96 5.32
N THR A 318 9.61 31.67 6.61
CA THR A 318 10.12 30.37 7.06
C THR A 318 9.19 29.23 6.64
N GLY A 319 7.87 29.38 6.81
CA GLY A 319 6.89 28.40 6.33
C GLY A 319 6.97 28.16 4.81
N GLY A 320 7.05 29.24 4.02
CA GLY A 320 7.20 29.14 2.56
C GLY A 320 8.50 28.45 2.11
N VAL A 321 9.62 28.71 2.79
CA VAL A 321 10.90 28.04 2.51
C VAL A 321 10.83 26.55 2.84
N VAL A 322 10.28 26.18 4.01
CA VAL A 322 10.13 24.76 4.40
C VAL A 322 9.19 24.02 3.44
N MET A 323 8.12 24.65 2.97
CA MET A 323 7.23 24.08 1.95
C MET A 323 7.96 23.78 0.62
N ILE A 324 8.84 24.66 0.16
CA ILE A 324 9.60 24.44 -1.09
C ILE A 324 10.64 23.31 -0.90
N VAL A 325 11.38 23.30 0.21
CA VAL A 325 12.35 22.24 0.52
C VAL A 325 11.66 20.88 0.59
N LEU A 326 10.50 20.81 1.24
CA LEU A 326 9.70 19.59 1.33
C LEU A 326 9.11 19.16 -0.02
N ALA A 327 8.63 20.09 -0.84
CA ALA A 327 8.16 19.77 -2.19
C ALA A 327 9.29 19.24 -3.08
N GLY A 328 10.52 19.73 -2.90
CA GLY A 328 11.72 19.16 -3.50
C GLY A 328 12.01 17.74 -3.00
N ALA A 329 11.93 17.49 -1.69
CA ALA A 329 12.09 16.15 -1.11
C ALA A 329 11.04 15.16 -1.63
N LEU A 330 9.77 15.58 -1.77
CA LEU A 330 8.68 14.79 -2.37
C LEU A 330 8.89 14.51 -3.88
N ALA A 331 9.58 15.39 -4.61
CA ALA A 331 9.95 15.19 -6.01
C ALA A 331 11.15 14.24 -6.20
N LEU A 332 11.88 13.92 -5.14
CA LEU A 332 13.07 13.05 -5.11
C LEU A 332 12.81 11.72 -4.36
N ASP A 333 11.55 11.41 -4.04
CA ASP A 333 11.13 10.24 -3.23
C ASP A 333 11.82 10.12 -1.85
N ALA A 334 12.44 11.19 -1.35
CA ALA A 334 13.20 11.20 -0.11
C ALA A 334 12.39 10.80 1.14
N PRO A 335 11.07 11.10 1.27
CA PRO A 335 10.25 10.56 2.35
C PRO A 335 10.12 9.03 2.32
N ALA A 336 10.04 8.43 1.14
CA ALA A 336 9.99 6.96 0.99
C ALA A 336 11.37 6.33 1.25
N ALA A 337 12.47 6.99 0.88
CA ALA A 337 13.81 6.59 1.29
C ALA A 337 13.98 6.66 2.83
N LEU A 338 13.52 7.75 3.45
CA LEU A 338 13.59 7.93 4.91
C LEU A 338 12.71 6.94 5.68
N GLN A 339 11.54 6.56 5.16
CA GLN A 339 10.72 5.51 5.78
C GLN A 339 11.37 4.12 5.70
N ARG A 340 12.15 3.82 4.64
CA ARG A 340 12.95 2.57 4.56
C ARG A 340 14.21 2.60 5.44
N ALA A 341 14.68 3.79 5.82
CA ALA A 341 15.86 3.99 6.66
C ALA A 341 15.56 4.20 8.15
N LEU A 342 14.29 4.07 8.57
CA LEU A 342 13.87 4.14 9.97
C LEU A 342 13.47 2.72 10.44
N PRO A 343 14.05 2.20 11.53
CA PRO A 343 13.69 0.88 12.07
C PRO A 343 12.19 0.78 12.40
N ASP A 344 11.59 -0.38 12.12
CA ASP A 344 10.15 -0.61 12.30
C ASP A 344 9.76 -0.73 13.78
N TYR A 345 9.57 0.42 14.41
CA TYR A 345 9.12 0.55 15.79
C TYR A 345 7.67 0.05 16.01
N THR A 346 6.95 -0.31 14.95
CA THR A 346 5.61 -0.90 14.99
C THR A 346 5.64 -2.42 15.00
N GLY A 347 6.65 -3.04 14.36
CA GLY A 347 6.82 -4.51 14.31
C GLY A 347 6.75 -5.17 15.69
N SER A 348 7.40 -4.62 16.72
CA SER A 348 7.39 -5.17 18.08
C SER A 348 6.03 -5.13 18.82
N LEU A 349 5.02 -4.47 18.24
CA LEU A 349 3.63 -4.50 18.72
C LEU A 349 2.74 -5.43 17.90
N GLN A 350 3.15 -5.72 16.65
CA GLN A 350 2.46 -6.66 15.77
C GLN A 350 2.89 -8.10 16.10
N GLN A 351 4.20 -8.32 16.25
CA GLN A 351 4.80 -9.58 16.69
C GLN A 351 4.21 -10.11 18.02
N ARG A 352 3.81 -9.22 18.94
CA ARG A 352 3.16 -9.59 20.23
C ARG A 352 1.66 -9.92 20.11
N VAL A 353 1.09 -9.79 18.93
CA VAL A 353 -0.22 -10.33 18.56
C VAL A 353 -0.02 -11.67 17.85
N ASP A 354 1.00 -11.76 17.00
CA ASP A 354 1.37 -12.96 16.23
C ASP A 354 1.95 -14.09 17.14
N GLU A 355 2.61 -13.74 18.25
CA GLU A 355 3.18 -14.66 19.27
C GLU A 355 2.16 -15.44 20.12
N ASN A 356 0.85 -15.25 19.90
CA ASN A 356 -0.20 -15.93 20.67
C ASN A 356 -0.62 -17.25 20.00
N ASP A 357 -0.65 -18.37 20.73
CA ASP A 357 -0.85 -19.71 20.13
C ASP A 357 -2.18 -19.87 19.38
N THR A 358 -3.21 -19.09 19.73
CA THR A 358 -4.49 -19.03 18.98
C THR A 358 -4.39 -18.36 17.60
N VAL A 359 -3.22 -17.79 17.25
CA VAL A 359 -2.93 -17.20 15.94
C VAL A 359 -2.12 -18.18 15.06
N ARG A 360 -1.48 -19.21 15.65
CA ARG A 360 -0.77 -20.25 14.89
C ARG A 360 -1.71 -21.18 14.12
N GLU A 361 -2.92 -21.41 14.62
CA GLU A 361 -3.99 -22.14 13.91
C GLU A 361 -4.70 -21.27 12.84
N ALA A 362 -4.60 -19.94 12.95
CA ALA A 362 -5.24 -19.02 12.02
C ALA A 362 -4.40 -18.86 10.74
N LEU A 363 -5.04 -18.98 9.57
CA LEU A 363 -4.36 -18.75 8.28
C LEU A 363 -3.85 -17.30 8.18
N ASP A 364 -2.52 -17.13 8.12
CA ASP A 364 -1.86 -15.85 7.87
C ASP A 364 -1.99 -15.43 6.38
N LEU A 365 -3.22 -15.22 5.93
CA LEU A 365 -3.54 -14.92 4.55
C LEU A 365 -2.95 -13.58 4.10
N GLY A 366 -2.29 -13.57 2.94
CA GLY A 366 -1.70 -12.40 2.30
C GLY A 366 -2.69 -11.47 1.63
N GLY A 367 -2.17 -10.61 0.75
CA GLY A 367 -2.96 -9.73 -0.13
C GLY A 367 -3.95 -8.79 0.59
N LEU A 368 -5.03 -8.48 -0.11
CA LEU A 368 -6.18 -7.73 0.42
C LEU A 368 -7.43 -8.60 0.40
N VAL A 369 -8.31 -8.40 1.39
CA VAL A 369 -9.67 -8.97 1.36
C VAL A 369 -10.47 -8.28 0.27
N THR A 370 -11.01 -9.10 -0.63
CA THR A 370 -11.94 -8.74 -1.71
C THR A 370 -13.31 -9.37 -1.44
N ASP A 371 -14.31 -9.12 -2.29
CA ASP A 371 -15.61 -9.80 -2.20
C ASP A 371 -15.54 -11.31 -2.53
N GLU A 372 -14.44 -11.79 -3.11
CA GLU A 372 -14.29 -13.16 -3.61
C GLU A 372 -13.50 -14.05 -2.66
N ASN A 373 -12.48 -13.50 -2.00
CA ASN A 373 -11.59 -14.24 -1.10
C ASN A 373 -11.81 -13.95 0.39
N ARG A 374 -12.99 -13.39 0.74
CA ARG A 374 -13.34 -12.98 2.10
C ARG A 374 -13.49 -14.14 3.08
N GLU A 375 -13.95 -15.28 2.58
CA GLU A 375 -14.30 -16.46 3.37
C GLU A 375 -13.12 -17.44 3.52
N LEU A 376 -12.00 -17.23 2.80
CA LEU A 376 -10.79 -18.04 2.97
C LEU A 376 -10.25 -18.03 4.42
N SER A 377 -10.51 -16.95 5.18
CA SER A 377 -10.17 -16.86 6.61
C SER A 377 -11.19 -17.51 7.56
N ASN A 378 -12.16 -18.26 7.05
CA ASN A 378 -13.05 -19.11 7.86
C ASN A 378 -12.39 -20.47 8.18
N CYS A 379 -11.46 -20.90 7.33
CA CYS A 379 -10.68 -22.12 7.51
C CYS A 379 -9.43 -21.87 8.37
N SER A 380 -8.82 -22.96 8.84
CA SER A 380 -7.58 -23.00 9.61
C SER A 380 -6.43 -23.58 8.78
N ASN A 381 -5.18 -23.42 9.22
CA ASN A 381 -4.03 -23.94 8.45
C ASN A 381 -3.83 -25.44 8.68
N GLY A 382 -4.19 -26.25 7.69
CA GLY A 382 -3.97 -27.70 7.72
C GLY A 382 -4.95 -28.47 8.58
N ALA A 383 -6.22 -28.07 8.59
CA ALA A 383 -7.31 -28.71 9.34
C ALA A 383 -7.39 -30.24 9.10
N SER A 384 -7.86 -30.99 10.10
CA SER A 384 -8.00 -32.47 10.03
C SER A 384 -9.41 -32.97 9.71
N GLU A 385 -10.35 -32.04 9.57
CA GLU A 385 -11.75 -32.24 9.17
C GLU A 385 -12.09 -31.19 8.09
N LEU A 386 -13.08 -31.46 7.24
CA LEU A 386 -13.47 -30.53 6.18
C LEU A 386 -14.14 -29.27 6.74
N GLU A 387 -13.59 -28.10 6.41
CA GLU A 387 -14.11 -26.78 6.76
C GLU A 387 -14.93 -26.17 5.60
N GLU A 388 -15.31 -24.89 5.66
CA GLU A 388 -16.03 -24.18 4.59
C GLU A 388 -15.51 -22.73 4.42
N CYS A 389 -14.58 -22.53 3.48
CA CYS A 389 -13.92 -21.24 3.20
C CYS A 389 -14.54 -20.44 2.04
N GLY A 390 -15.79 -20.75 1.66
CA GLY A 390 -16.49 -20.10 0.55
C GLY A 390 -16.01 -20.54 -0.84
N THR A 391 -16.54 -19.93 -1.89
CA THR A 391 -16.23 -20.32 -3.28
C THR A 391 -14.75 -20.07 -3.63
N ALA A 392 -14.12 -21.02 -4.32
CA ALA A 392 -12.75 -20.90 -4.78
C ALA A 392 -12.56 -19.68 -5.71
N PRO A 393 -11.58 -18.77 -5.44
CA PRO A 393 -11.33 -17.62 -6.31
C PRO A 393 -10.90 -18.03 -7.72
N GLN A 394 -11.37 -17.31 -8.74
CA GLN A 394 -11.01 -17.61 -10.14
C GLN A 394 -9.50 -17.54 -10.38
N ILE A 395 -8.95 -18.54 -11.06
CA ILE A 395 -7.56 -18.52 -11.57
C ILE A 395 -7.49 -17.48 -12.70
N ARG A 396 -6.60 -16.49 -12.57
CA ARG A 396 -6.60 -15.27 -13.40
C ARG A 396 -5.19 -14.72 -13.63
N GLY A 397 -5.03 -13.93 -14.69
CA GLY A 397 -3.75 -13.27 -15.00
C GLY A 397 -2.61 -14.24 -15.31
N ILE A 398 -2.96 -15.47 -15.69
CA ILE A 398 -2.05 -16.52 -16.12
C ILE A 398 -1.50 -16.17 -17.50
N ASP A 399 -0.18 -16.19 -17.65
CA ASP A 399 0.51 -15.83 -18.89
C ASP A 399 0.50 -16.99 -19.90
N THR A 400 0.53 -18.23 -19.43
CA THR A 400 0.51 -19.46 -20.24
C THR A 400 0.02 -20.65 -19.40
N TRP A 401 -0.73 -21.55 -20.03
CA TRP A 401 -1.08 -22.86 -19.48
C TRP A 401 -0.20 -23.94 -20.12
N LEU A 402 0.26 -24.87 -19.30
CA LEU A 402 1.03 -26.05 -19.69
C LEU A 402 0.24 -27.30 -19.28
N ASN A 403 0.52 -28.44 -19.91
CA ASN A 403 -0.16 -29.72 -19.69
C ASN A 403 -1.69 -29.72 -19.94
N THR A 404 -2.24 -28.66 -20.55
CA THR A 404 -3.65 -28.62 -21.01
C THR A 404 -3.77 -28.90 -22.52
N PRO A 405 -4.91 -29.45 -23.00
CA PRO A 405 -5.16 -29.63 -24.42
C PRO A 405 -5.03 -28.31 -25.20
N ASP A 406 -4.22 -28.32 -26.26
CA ASP A 406 -3.90 -27.16 -27.11
C ASP A 406 -3.44 -25.88 -26.37
N GLY A 407 -3.05 -25.98 -25.08
CA GLY A 407 -2.73 -24.84 -24.22
C GLY A 407 -3.94 -24.01 -23.77
N GLU A 408 -5.15 -24.59 -23.83
CA GLU A 408 -6.38 -23.92 -23.37
C GLU A 408 -6.37 -23.70 -21.84
N ALA A 409 -7.05 -22.64 -21.39
CA ALA A 409 -7.13 -22.26 -19.98
C ALA A 409 -8.24 -23.04 -19.27
N LEU A 410 -7.97 -23.57 -18.07
CA LEU A 410 -9.00 -24.16 -17.22
C LEU A 410 -9.74 -23.10 -16.41
N ASP A 411 -11.06 -23.28 -16.32
CA ASP A 411 -11.97 -22.47 -15.50
C ASP A 411 -12.56 -23.34 -14.40
N LEU A 412 -12.56 -22.85 -13.15
CA LEU A 412 -13.15 -23.52 -12.00
C LEU A 412 -14.68 -23.66 -12.12
N GLU A 413 -15.34 -22.82 -12.92
CA GLU A 413 -16.76 -23.03 -13.28
C GLU A 413 -16.93 -24.23 -14.22
N GLY A 414 -15.94 -24.53 -15.07
CA GLY A 414 -15.92 -25.69 -15.96
C GLY A 414 -15.54 -27.01 -15.30
N LEU A 415 -14.91 -26.97 -14.12
CA LEU A 415 -14.51 -28.14 -13.33
C LEU A 415 -15.55 -28.56 -12.26
N ARG A 416 -16.72 -27.92 -12.22
CA ARG A 416 -17.82 -28.30 -11.32
C ARG A 416 -18.23 -29.76 -11.52
N GLY A 417 -18.36 -30.50 -10.41
CA GLY A 417 -18.50 -31.96 -10.38
C GLY A 417 -17.21 -32.68 -9.95
N LYS A 418 -16.02 -32.13 -10.26
CA LYS A 418 -14.73 -32.68 -9.81
C LYS A 418 -14.34 -32.17 -8.43
N VAL A 419 -13.56 -32.97 -7.70
CA VAL A 419 -12.71 -32.46 -6.59
C VAL A 419 -11.46 -31.84 -7.21
N VAL A 420 -11.09 -30.62 -6.81
CA VAL A 420 -9.96 -29.89 -7.39
C VAL A 420 -8.95 -29.51 -6.31
N LEU A 421 -7.67 -29.84 -6.52
CA LEU A 421 -6.55 -29.36 -5.71
C LEU A 421 -5.83 -28.25 -6.47
N VAL A 422 -5.75 -27.06 -5.87
CA VAL A 422 -4.95 -25.94 -6.39
C VAL A 422 -3.65 -25.88 -5.59
N ASP A 423 -2.54 -26.20 -6.25
CA ASP A 423 -1.20 -26.33 -5.64
C ASP A 423 -0.30 -25.18 -6.12
N PHE A 424 0.18 -24.35 -5.21
CA PHE A 424 1.09 -23.24 -5.48
C PHE A 424 2.53 -23.69 -5.28
N TRP A 425 3.29 -23.72 -6.36
CA TRP A 425 4.68 -24.18 -6.39
C TRP A 425 5.59 -23.24 -7.21
N THR A 426 6.89 -23.46 -7.11
CA THR A 426 7.90 -22.93 -8.04
C THR A 426 9.04 -23.93 -8.16
N TYR A 427 9.63 -24.11 -9.35
CA TYR A 427 10.46 -25.29 -9.60
C TYR A 427 11.79 -25.31 -8.84
N SER A 428 12.33 -24.15 -8.43
CA SER A 428 13.62 -24.09 -7.72
C SER A 428 13.51 -24.24 -6.18
N CYS A 429 12.30 -24.28 -5.63
CA CYS A 429 12.06 -24.39 -4.19
C CYS A 429 12.11 -25.87 -3.72
N ILE A 430 13.09 -26.23 -2.87
CA ILE A 430 13.25 -27.61 -2.36
C ILE A 430 11.98 -28.15 -1.68
N ASN A 431 11.27 -27.32 -0.92
CA ASN A 431 10.03 -27.71 -0.25
C ASN A 431 8.93 -28.11 -1.26
N CYS A 432 8.90 -27.47 -2.43
CA CYS A 432 8.02 -27.87 -3.53
C CYS A 432 8.49 -29.17 -4.16
N GLN A 433 9.80 -29.34 -4.37
CA GLN A 433 10.37 -30.57 -4.95
C GLN A 433 10.11 -31.81 -4.07
N ARG A 434 10.08 -31.67 -2.73
CA ARG A 434 9.70 -32.74 -1.79
C ARG A 434 8.19 -32.99 -1.74
N ALA A 435 7.35 -31.95 -1.87
CA ALA A 435 5.88 -32.08 -1.85
C ALA A 435 5.28 -32.64 -3.17
N ILE A 436 5.81 -32.24 -4.33
CA ILE A 436 5.27 -32.60 -5.65
C ILE A 436 5.14 -34.12 -5.89
N PRO A 437 6.05 -35.00 -5.45
CA PRO A 437 5.87 -36.46 -5.51
C PRO A 437 4.56 -36.97 -4.88
N HIS A 438 4.08 -36.35 -3.80
CA HIS A 438 2.78 -36.69 -3.21
C HIS A 438 1.63 -36.23 -4.12
N VAL A 439 1.70 -35.01 -4.65
CA VAL A 439 0.69 -34.44 -5.57
C VAL A 439 0.60 -35.24 -6.88
N ASN A 440 1.74 -35.65 -7.45
CA ASN A 440 1.82 -36.52 -8.61
C ASN A 440 1.12 -37.86 -8.34
N ALA A 441 1.39 -38.49 -7.19
CA ALA A 441 0.77 -39.76 -6.82
C ALA A 441 -0.75 -39.64 -6.61
N TRP A 442 -1.23 -38.54 -6.01
CA TRP A 442 -2.66 -38.25 -5.92
C TRP A 442 -3.30 -38.05 -7.29
N TYR A 443 -2.64 -37.34 -8.21
CA TYR A 443 -3.16 -37.14 -9.56
C TYR A 443 -3.25 -38.46 -10.33
N GLU A 444 -2.15 -39.24 -10.36
CA GLU A 444 -2.12 -40.55 -11.02
C GLU A 444 -3.20 -41.49 -10.46
N GLN A 445 -3.39 -41.51 -9.14
CA GLN A 445 -4.30 -42.43 -8.47
C GLN A 445 -5.78 -42.03 -8.53
N TYR A 446 -6.12 -40.73 -8.55
CA TYR A 446 -7.50 -40.26 -8.37
C TYR A 446 -8.13 -39.56 -9.59
N GLN A 447 -7.37 -39.17 -10.62
CA GLN A 447 -7.91 -38.40 -11.77
C GLN A 447 -9.12 -39.07 -12.47
N ASP A 448 -9.08 -40.40 -12.66
CA ASP A 448 -10.11 -41.20 -13.32
C ASP A 448 -11.19 -41.76 -12.36
N VAL A 449 -11.18 -41.37 -11.08
CA VAL A 449 -12.01 -42.00 -10.04
C VAL A 449 -13.34 -41.27 -9.83
N GLY A 450 -14.43 -41.89 -10.25
CA GLY A 450 -15.79 -41.37 -10.05
C GLY A 450 -16.13 -40.24 -11.03
N GLU A 451 -16.52 -39.08 -10.51
CA GLU A 451 -16.64 -37.84 -11.30
C GLU A 451 -15.24 -37.19 -11.54
N GLY A 452 -14.22 -37.65 -10.81
CA GLY A 452 -12.81 -37.35 -11.04
C GLY A 452 -12.18 -36.35 -10.06
N PHE A 453 -10.86 -36.46 -9.95
CA PHE A 453 -9.97 -35.48 -9.32
C PHE A 453 -9.32 -34.60 -10.40
N GLU A 454 -8.93 -33.37 -10.05
CA GLU A 454 -8.10 -32.51 -10.89
C GLU A 454 -7.05 -31.81 -10.02
N VAL A 455 -5.83 -31.65 -10.55
CA VAL A 455 -4.81 -30.79 -9.93
C VAL A 455 -4.54 -29.62 -10.86
N ILE A 456 -4.46 -28.42 -10.31
CA ILE A 456 -3.94 -27.24 -11.03
C ILE A 456 -2.72 -26.72 -10.28
N GLY A 457 -1.54 -26.97 -10.84
CA GLY A 457 -0.27 -26.44 -10.34
C GLY A 457 -0.11 -24.97 -10.73
N VAL A 458 -0.44 -24.04 -9.84
CA VAL A 458 -0.26 -22.60 -10.06
C VAL A 458 1.21 -22.23 -9.82
N HIS A 459 2.03 -22.45 -10.84
CA HIS A 459 3.44 -22.10 -10.83
C HIS A 459 3.59 -20.57 -10.69
N THR A 460 3.93 -20.13 -9.48
CA THR A 460 4.10 -18.72 -9.15
C THR A 460 5.59 -18.47 -8.88
N PRO A 461 6.29 -17.70 -9.73
CA PRO A 461 7.74 -17.61 -9.70
C PRO A 461 8.25 -16.83 -8.49
N GLU A 462 9.29 -17.34 -7.84
CA GLU A 462 9.99 -16.66 -6.76
C GLU A 462 11.07 -15.68 -7.28
N PHE A 463 11.77 -16.12 -8.34
CA PHE A 463 12.84 -15.42 -9.04
C PHE A 463 12.45 -15.07 -10.49
N ALA A 464 13.19 -14.15 -11.11
CA ALA A 464 12.90 -13.68 -12.47
C ALA A 464 13.15 -14.77 -13.53
N PHE A 465 14.11 -15.66 -13.31
CA PHE A 465 14.39 -16.75 -14.26
C PHE A 465 13.26 -17.80 -14.33
N GLU A 466 12.45 -17.92 -13.28
CA GLU A 466 11.29 -18.82 -13.23
C GLU A 466 10.08 -18.26 -14.00
N ARG A 467 10.19 -17.04 -14.55
CA ARG A 467 9.21 -16.45 -15.46
C ARG A 467 9.37 -16.95 -16.90
N GLU A 468 10.52 -17.50 -17.24
CA GLU A 468 10.78 -18.05 -18.56
C GLU A 468 10.07 -19.40 -18.71
N THR A 469 8.99 -19.47 -19.51
CA THR A 469 8.15 -20.66 -19.66
C THR A 469 8.94 -21.93 -20.01
N ARG A 470 10.03 -21.80 -20.78
CA ARG A 470 10.93 -22.93 -21.11
C ARG A 470 11.61 -23.55 -19.87
N ASN A 471 11.84 -22.75 -18.83
CA ASN A 471 12.47 -23.18 -17.58
C ASN A 471 11.41 -23.91 -16.73
N VAL A 472 10.18 -23.38 -16.69
CA VAL A 472 9.03 -24.00 -16.03
C VAL A 472 8.70 -25.37 -16.66
N VAL A 473 8.74 -25.48 -17.99
CA VAL A 473 8.57 -26.76 -18.70
C VAL A 473 9.65 -27.76 -18.29
N ALA A 474 10.92 -27.38 -18.30
CA ALA A 474 12.02 -28.27 -17.90
C ALA A 474 11.87 -28.73 -16.43
N GLY A 475 11.60 -27.80 -15.50
CA GLY A 475 11.37 -28.14 -14.10
C GLY A 475 10.13 -29.01 -13.87
N ALA A 476 9.06 -28.83 -14.66
CA ALA A 476 7.89 -29.70 -14.63
C ALA A 476 8.21 -31.11 -15.15
N GLU A 477 8.99 -31.23 -16.24
CA GLU A 477 9.44 -32.51 -16.79
C GLU A 477 10.36 -33.25 -15.80
N ASP A 478 11.34 -32.57 -15.20
CA ASP A 478 12.27 -33.13 -14.20
C ASP A 478 11.54 -33.61 -12.93
N LEU A 479 10.47 -32.90 -12.52
CA LEU A 479 9.63 -33.23 -11.36
C LEU A 479 8.46 -34.17 -11.69
N GLY A 480 8.34 -34.65 -12.93
CA GLY A 480 7.29 -35.57 -13.36
C GLY A 480 5.86 -34.98 -13.34
N VAL A 481 5.73 -33.66 -13.36
CA VAL A 481 4.44 -32.95 -13.28
C VAL A 481 3.68 -33.10 -14.60
N THR A 482 2.66 -33.97 -14.60
CA THR A 482 1.79 -34.22 -15.76
C THR A 482 0.43 -33.53 -15.69
N TYR A 483 0.02 -33.03 -14.51
CA TYR A 483 -1.22 -32.28 -14.34
C TYR A 483 -1.14 -30.87 -14.95
N PRO A 484 -2.30 -30.23 -15.25
CA PRO A 484 -2.38 -28.84 -15.68
C PRO A 484 -1.56 -27.86 -14.82
N VAL A 485 -0.73 -27.04 -15.48
CA VAL A 485 0.09 -26.00 -14.81
C VAL A 485 -0.30 -24.62 -15.33
N ALA A 486 -0.57 -23.70 -14.40
CA ALA A 486 -0.95 -22.32 -14.67
C ALA A 486 0.19 -21.37 -14.28
N GLN A 487 0.86 -20.76 -15.25
CA GLN A 487 2.01 -19.88 -15.00
C GLN A 487 1.57 -18.45 -14.59
N ASP A 488 1.66 -18.12 -13.30
CA ASP A 488 1.23 -16.83 -12.73
C ASP A 488 2.40 -15.84 -12.54
N ASN A 489 3.02 -15.37 -13.63
CA ASN A 489 4.17 -14.46 -13.52
C ASN A 489 3.78 -13.06 -12.98
N SER A 490 2.48 -12.77 -12.88
CA SER A 490 1.94 -11.52 -12.38
C SER A 490 1.53 -11.57 -10.89
N TYR A 491 1.61 -12.74 -10.23
CA TYR A 491 1.07 -13.01 -8.89
C TYR A 491 -0.43 -12.72 -8.77
N ALA A 492 -1.19 -12.74 -9.86
CA ALA A 492 -2.60 -12.37 -9.90
C ALA A 492 -3.51 -13.45 -9.30
N THR A 493 -3.19 -14.72 -9.50
CA THR A 493 -3.87 -15.85 -8.84
C THR A 493 -3.38 -16.00 -7.41
N TRP A 494 -2.07 -15.93 -7.17
CA TRP A 494 -1.48 -15.90 -5.82
C TRP A 494 -2.12 -14.84 -4.91
N THR A 495 -2.28 -13.61 -5.42
CA THR A 495 -2.90 -12.50 -4.68
C THR A 495 -4.41 -12.71 -4.50
N ALA A 496 -5.10 -13.32 -5.47
CA ALA A 496 -6.51 -13.65 -5.36
C ALA A 496 -6.78 -14.71 -4.28
N TYR A 497 -5.99 -15.79 -4.25
CA TYR A 497 -6.02 -16.83 -3.22
C TYR A 497 -5.47 -16.37 -1.86
N ARG A 498 -4.87 -15.18 -1.79
CA ARG A 498 -4.23 -14.62 -0.60
C ARG A 498 -3.10 -15.51 -0.05
N ASN A 499 -2.35 -16.17 -0.92
CA ASN A 499 -1.23 -17.00 -0.50
C ASN A 499 -0.05 -16.16 0.05
N ARG A 500 0.86 -16.80 0.80
CA ARG A 500 2.17 -16.28 1.22
C ARG A 500 3.32 -17.29 1.11
N TYR A 501 3.06 -18.58 0.87
CA TYR A 501 4.04 -19.65 1.06
C TYR A 501 4.20 -20.55 -0.16
N TRP A 502 5.37 -21.17 -0.27
CA TRP A 502 5.69 -22.25 -1.20
C TRP A 502 6.14 -23.49 -0.37
N PRO A 503 5.55 -24.68 -0.57
CA PRO A 503 4.29 -24.92 -1.27
C PRO A 503 3.07 -24.35 -0.51
N ALA A 504 1.92 -24.27 -1.17
CA ALA A 504 0.63 -24.04 -0.53
C ALA A 504 -0.52 -24.68 -1.33
N GLN A 505 -1.45 -25.32 -0.64
CA GLN A 505 -2.52 -26.12 -1.23
C GLN A 505 -3.90 -25.64 -0.79
N TYR A 506 -4.83 -25.59 -1.74
CA TYR A 506 -6.23 -25.25 -1.51
C TYR A 506 -7.09 -26.37 -2.12
N LEU A 507 -7.77 -27.14 -1.28
CA LEU A 507 -8.63 -28.24 -1.70
C LEU A 507 -10.07 -27.74 -1.86
N VAL A 508 -10.68 -28.09 -3.00
CA VAL A 508 -11.95 -27.56 -3.47
C VAL A 508 -12.90 -28.72 -3.82
N ASP A 509 -14.15 -28.64 -3.40
CA ASP A 509 -15.17 -29.66 -3.65
C ASP A 509 -15.88 -29.53 -5.01
N ALA A 510 -16.77 -30.48 -5.31
CA ALA A 510 -17.55 -30.54 -6.55
C ALA A 510 -18.48 -29.33 -6.77
N ASP A 511 -18.93 -28.66 -5.69
CA ASP A 511 -19.68 -27.40 -5.73
C ASP A 511 -18.76 -26.16 -5.88
N GLY A 512 -17.45 -26.38 -5.89
CA GLY A 512 -16.39 -25.38 -6.05
C GLY A 512 -16.17 -24.51 -4.83
N THR A 513 -16.44 -25.05 -3.64
CA THR A 513 -16.18 -24.43 -2.34
C THR A 513 -14.82 -24.88 -1.84
N VAL A 514 -14.01 -23.98 -1.27
CA VAL A 514 -12.75 -24.36 -0.61
C VAL A 514 -13.09 -25.03 0.72
N ARG A 515 -12.52 -26.21 0.98
CA ARG A 515 -12.84 -27.06 2.14
C ARG A 515 -11.65 -27.38 3.05
N HIS A 516 -10.43 -27.10 2.58
CA HIS A 516 -9.18 -27.25 3.33
C HIS A 516 -8.09 -26.38 2.69
N ILE A 517 -7.24 -25.78 3.52
CA ILE A 517 -6.11 -24.95 3.08
C ILE A 517 -4.87 -25.37 3.89
N ARG A 518 -3.77 -25.67 3.21
CA ARG A 518 -2.50 -26.09 3.80
C ARG A 518 -1.37 -25.19 3.32
N PHE A 519 -0.69 -24.51 4.23
CA PHE A 519 0.48 -23.69 3.95
C PHE A 519 1.76 -24.37 4.46
N GLY A 520 2.79 -24.39 3.61
CA GLY A 520 4.04 -25.08 3.88
C GLY A 520 3.98 -26.57 3.60
N GLU A 521 5.12 -27.22 3.81
CA GLU A 521 5.37 -28.63 3.51
C GLU A 521 4.66 -29.60 4.48
N GLY A 522 4.58 -30.88 4.13
CA GLY A 522 4.07 -31.95 4.98
C GLY A 522 2.56 -31.97 5.16
N GLY A 523 2.07 -32.91 5.98
CA GLY A 523 0.63 -33.10 6.22
C GLY A 523 -0.08 -33.86 5.10
N TYR A 524 0.66 -34.67 4.34
CA TYR A 524 0.18 -35.37 3.15
C TYR A 524 -0.92 -36.40 3.48
N GLU A 525 -0.72 -37.28 4.48
CA GLU A 525 -1.74 -38.28 4.89
C GLU A 525 -3.10 -37.62 5.19
N ASN A 526 -3.07 -36.49 5.90
CA ASN A 526 -4.27 -35.75 6.27
C ASN A 526 -4.93 -35.09 5.05
N THR A 527 -4.14 -34.46 4.17
CA THR A 527 -4.68 -33.82 2.95
C THR A 527 -5.25 -34.87 1.99
N GLU A 528 -4.60 -36.04 1.86
CA GLU A 528 -5.13 -37.16 1.08
C GLU A 528 -6.41 -37.72 1.68
N LYS A 529 -6.50 -37.88 3.01
CA LYS A 529 -7.73 -38.27 3.70
C LYS A 529 -8.89 -37.33 3.33
N LEU A 530 -8.66 -36.02 3.28
CA LEU A 530 -9.68 -35.04 2.90
C LEU A 530 -10.01 -35.04 1.39
N VAL A 531 -9.04 -35.29 0.50
CA VAL A 531 -9.29 -35.53 -0.94
C VAL A 531 -10.23 -36.72 -1.13
N ARG A 532 -9.97 -37.82 -0.41
CA ARG A 532 -10.78 -39.06 -0.44
C ARG A 532 -12.19 -38.83 0.11
N GLU A 533 -12.31 -38.10 1.22
CA GLU A 533 -13.59 -37.71 1.83
C GLU A 533 -14.46 -36.91 0.82
N LEU A 534 -13.86 -35.96 0.10
CA LEU A 534 -14.57 -35.20 -0.95
C LEU A 534 -14.90 -36.02 -2.20
N LEU A 535 -14.11 -37.03 -2.56
CA LEU A 535 -14.43 -37.94 -3.67
C LEU A 535 -15.62 -38.86 -3.33
N GLU A 536 -15.74 -39.28 -2.07
CA GLU A 536 -16.92 -40.02 -1.58
C GLU A 536 -18.17 -39.11 -1.47
N ASP A 537 -18.03 -37.84 -1.06
CA ASP A 537 -19.12 -36.85 -1.09
C ASP A 537 -19.60 -36.56 -2.52
N ALA A 538 -18.66 -36.39 -3.47
CA ALA A 538 -18.97 -36.11 -4.88
C ALA A 538 -19.62 -37.29 -5.60
N ASN A 539 -19.22 -38.53 -5.28
CA ASN A 539 -19.80 -39.75 -5.84
C ASN A 539 -20.08 -40.81 -4.75
N PRO A 540 -21.23 -40.73 -4.06
CA PRO A 540 -21.55 -41.60 -2.92
C PRO A 540 -21.55 -43.10 -3.26
N GLY A 541 -20.52 -43.80 -2.77
CA GLY A 541 -20.30 -45.23 -3.01
C GLY A 541 -19.28 -45.57 -4.10
N VAL A 542 -18.46 -44.60 -4.53
CA VAL A 542 -17.27 -44.84 -5.37
C VAL A 542 -16.28 -45.80 -4.69
N GLU A 543 -15.72 -46.75 -5.46
CA GLU A 543 -14.67 -47.64 -4.95
C GLU A 543 -13.30 -46.95 -5.06
N LEU A 544 -12.87 -46.29 -3.98
CA LEU A 544 -11.52 -45.71 -3.90
C LEU A 544 -10.43 -46.80 -3.81
N PRO A 545 -9.25 -46.61 -4.43
CA PRO A 545 -8.07 -47.45 -4.18
C PRO A 545 -7.57 -47.31 -2.73
N ALA A 546 -6.57 -48.11 -2.34
CA ALA A 546 -5.83 -47.86 -1.10
C ALA A 546 -5.04 -46.52 -1.20
N PRO A 547 -4.85 -45.76 -0.10
CA PRO A 547 -4.08 -44.51 -0.12
C PRO A 547 -2.67 -44.65 -0.70
N THR A 548 -2.09 -43.53 -1.14
CA THR A 548 -0.73 -43.51 -1.67
C THR A 548 0.30 -43.94 -0.61
N SER A 549 1.44 -44.46 -1.07
CA SER A 549 2.54 -44.90 -0.22
C SER A 549 3.84 -44.16 -0.53
N VAL A 550 3.74 -42.86 -0.83
CA VAL A 550 4.91 -41.98 -0.96
C VAL A 550 5.46 -41.73 0.43
N GLY A 551 6.77 -41.93 0.62
CA GLY A 551 7.42 -41.69 1.91
C GLY A 551 7.48 -40.20 2.19
N ASP A 552 6.95 -39.76 3.34
CA ASP A 552 7.08 -38.38 3.79
C ASP A 552 8.56 -38.07 4.05
N ALA A 553 9.07 -37.05 3.36
CA ALA A 553 10.45 -36.56 3.45
C ALA A 553 10.52 -35.12 4.00
N THR A 554 9.44 -34.66 4.66
CA THR A 554 9.41 -33.36 5.34
C THR A 554 10.45 -33.33 6.47
N PRO A 555 11.29 -32.28 6.59
CA PRO A 555 12.24 -32.18 7.70
C PRO A 555 11.53 -32.07 9.06
N ASP A 556 11.78 -33.03 9.95
CA ASP A 556 11.26 -33.07 11.34
C ASP A 556 12.00 -32.10 12.30
N GLU A 557 13.09 -31.47 11.87
CA GLU A 557 14.00 -30.68 12.72
C GLU A 557 14.10 -29.18 12.33
N GLU A 558 14.51 -28.35 13.29
CA GLU A 558 14.66 -26.90 13.10
C GLU A 558 15.89 -26.58 12.23
N THR A 559 15.66 -26.37 10.93
CA THR A 559 16.70 -25.99 9.96
C THR A 559 16.99 -24.49 9.96
N THR A 560 18.16 -24.10 9.44
CA THR A 560 18.48 -22.70 9.12
C THR A 560 17.38 -22.07 8.23
N PRO A 561 16.91 -20.85 8.50
CA PRO A 561 15.96 -20.17 7.62
C PRO A 561 16.53 -19.93 6.21
N GLU A 562 15.65 -19.88 5.20
CA GLU A 562 16.07 -19.65 3.81
C GLU A 562 16.97 -18.40 3.68
N THR A 563 18.16 -18.62 3.11
CA THR A 563 19.25 -17.65 3.09
C THR A 563 19.35 -16.99 1.73
N TYR A 564 18.62 -15.89 1.55
CA TYR A 564 18.60 -15.12 0.30
C TYR A 564 19.84 -14.23 0.14
N PHE A 565 20.48 -14.31 -1.04
CA PHE A 565 21.59 -13.44 -1.43
C PHE A 565 21.13 -12.15 -2.16
N SER A 566 19.82 -11.91 -2.26
CA SER A 566 19.27 -10.68 -2.86
C SER A 566 19.22 -9.52 -1.85
N ILE A 567 19.57 -8.30 -2.27
CA ILE A 567 19.48 -7.08 -1.44
C ILE A 567 18.05 -6.77 -0.94
N LYS A 568 17.03 -7.40 -1.55
CA LYS A 568 15.62 -7.24 -1.20
C LYS A 568 15.18 -8.13 -0.03
N ARG A 569 15.77 -9.32 0.10
CA ARG A 569 15.32 -10.38 1.03
C ARG A 569 16.38 -10.82 2.05
N VAL A 570 17.63 -10.36 1.91
CA VAL A 570 18.71 -10.65 2.87
C VAL A 570 18.28 -10.35 4.32
N VAL A 571 18.40 -11.33 5.20
CA VAL A 571 18.05 -11.22 6.63
C VAL A 571 19.21 -11.60 7.56
N ASN A 572 20.13 -12.44 7.09
CA ASN A 572 21.15 -13.11 7.89
C ASN A 572 22.58 -12.95 7.32
N TYR A 573 22.88 -11.79 6.72
CA TYR A 573 24.25 -11.44 6.36
C TYR A 573 25.04 -10.94 7.58
N SER A 574 26.28 -11.43 7.76
CA SER A 574 27.14 -11.07 8.91
C SER A 574 28.59 -10.69 8.54
N GLY A 575 28.85 -10.31 7.28
CA GLY A 575 30.18 -9.95 6.79
C GLY A 575 30.48 -8.44 6.78
N GLU A 576 31.64 -8.09 6.19
CA GLU A 576 31.97 -6.73 5.78
C GLU A 576 32.24 -6.65 4.25
N PRO A 577 31.96 -5.52 3.58
CA PRO A 577 31.29 -4.30 4.06
C PRO A 577 29.78 -4.48 4.26
N THR A 578 29.05 -3.41 4.60
CA THR A 578 27.59 -3.46 4.69
C THR A 578 26.96 -3.87 3.36
N TYR A 579 26.13 -4.92 3.37
CA TYR A 579 25.44 -5.43 2.18
C TYR A 579 24.63 -4.32 1.47
N ALA A 580 25.01 -4.00 0.24
CA ALA A 580 24.37 -3.04 -0.63
C ALA A 580 24.32 -3.59 -2.07
N ALA A 581 23.67 -2.89 -3.01
CA ALA A 581 23.59 -3.30 -4.41
C ALA A 581 24.75 -2.74 -5.27
N GLY A 582 25.17 -3.51 -6.26
CA GLY A 582 26.28 -3.23 -7.19
C GLY A 582 27.62 -3.86 -6.78
N GLU A 583 28.59 -3.81 -7.69
CA GLU A 583 29.96 -4.34 -7.56
C GLU A 583 30.66 -3.85 -6.27
N GLN A 584 31.00 -4.80 -5.40
CA GLN A 584 31.70 -4.59 -4.13
C GLN A 584 32.73 -5.69 -3.86
N GLU A 585 33.85 -5.31 -3.25
CA GLU A 585 34.84 -6.22 -2.68
C GLU A 585 34.43 -6.57 -1.23
N PHE A 586 34.30 -7.86 -0.93
CA PHE A 586 33.85 -8.39 0.36
C PHE A 586 34.98 -9.14 1.09
N ALA A 587 34.87 -9.22 2.42
CA ALA A 587 35.80 -9.96 3.28
C ALA A 587 35.08 -11.08 4.04
N LEU A 588 35.61 -12.31 3.93
CA LEU A 588 35.10 -13.47 4.67
C LEU A 588 35.23 -13.26 6.19
N THR A 589 34.24 -13.75 6.92
CA THR A 589 34.21 -13.70 8.39
C THR A 589 34.46 -15.11 8.94
N ASP A 590 35.64 -15.34 9.51
CA ASP A 590 35.99 -16.64 10.11
C ASP A 590 35.12 -16.93 11.36
N ASP A 591 35.02 -15.97 12.27
CA ASP A 591 34.24 -16.04 13.52
C ASP A 591 32.81 -15.53 13.27
N GLN A 592 31.97 -16.45 12.80
CA GLN A 592 30.67 -16.16 12.21
C GLN A 592 29.51 -16.73 13.07
N PRO A 593 28.42 -15.97 13.31
CA PRO A 593 27.24 -16.49 14.00
C PRO A 593 26.56 -17.65 13.25
N GLN A 594 25.99 -18.58 14.00
CA GLN A 594 25.13 -19.64 13.47
C GLN A 594 23.97 -19.06 12.63
N ASP A 595 23.54 -19.79 11.61
CA ASP A 595 22.42 -19.44 10.71
C ASP A 595 22.64 -18.14 9.89
N THR A 596 23.89 -17.81 9.54
CA THR A 596 24.26 -16.59 8.77
C THR A 596 25.23 -16.87 7.61
N PHE A 597 25.34 -15.91 6.68
CA PHE A 597 26.33 -15.93 5.59
C PHE A 597 27.26 -14.70 5.53
N SER A 598 28.47 -14.92 4.99
CA SER A 598 29.45 -13.90 4.64
C SER A 598 30.02 -14.16 3.24
N LEU A 599 30.58 -13.14 2.60
CA LEU A 599 31.15 -13.21 1.24
C LEU A 599 32.61 -12.77 1.26
N GLY A 600 33.41 -13.24 0.30
CA GLY A 600 34.78 -12.80 0.05
C GLY A 600 35.04 -12.60 -1.45
N GLY A 601 36.00 -11.75 -1.80
CA GLY A 601 36.29 -11.42 -3.21
C GLY A 601 35.26 -10.44 -3.79
N THR A 602 35.19 -10.33 -5.13
CA THR A 602 34.36 -9.30 -5.78
C THR A 602 33.00 -9.86 -6.23
N TRP A 603 31.92 -9.19 -5.84
CA TRP A 603 30.54 -9.58 -6.14
C TRP A 603 29.67 -8.42 -6.63
N GLU A 604 28.87 -8.65 -7.67
CA GLU A 604 27.77 -7.78 -8.11
C GLU A 604 26.49 -8.27 -7.42
N VAL A 605 26.02 -7.53 -6.41
CA VAL A 605 24.81 -7.85 -5.63
C VAL A 605 23.61 -7.11 -6.19
N ASP A 606 22.49 -7.80 -6.42
CA ASP A 606 21.30 -7.20 -7.01
C ASP A 606 19.99 -7.59 -6.29
N PHE A 607 18.85 -7.34 -6.94
CA PHE A 607 17.52 -7.65 -6.41
C PHE A 607 17.10 -9.12 -6.59
N GLN A 608 17.99 -9.99 -7.06
CA GLN A 608 17.78 -11.43 -7.31
C GLN A 608 18.79 -12.30 -6.57
N GLY A 609 20.06 -11.90 -6.46
CA GLY A 609 21.12 -12.66 -5.80
C GLY A 609 22.44 -11.92 -5.76
N ALA A 610 23.53 -12.68 -5.63
CA ALA A 610 24.91 -12.19 -5.73
C ALA A 610 25.64 -12.91 -6.86
N THR A 611 26.29 -12.17 -7.76
CA THR A 611 27.05 -12.72 -8.91
C THR A 611 28.54 -12.55 -8.69
N ALA A 612 29.31 -13.63 -8.82
CA ALA A 612 30.76 -13.59 -8.73
C ALA A 612 31.36 -12.78 -9.91
N VAL A 613 32.21 -11.80 -9.61
CA VAL A 613 32.86 -10.93 -10.62
C VAL A 613 34.29 -11.41 -10.92
N SER A 614 34.90 -12.15 -10.00
CA SER A 614 36.27 -12.66 -10.10
C SER A 614 36.38 -14.09 -9.54
N ASP A 615 37.35 -14.88 -10.03
CA ASP A 615 37.50 -16.31 -9.69
C ASP A 615 38.02 -16.58 -8.25
N ASP A 616 38.25 -15.52 -7.46
CA ASP A 616 38.51 -15.57 -6.02
C ASP A 616 37.25 -15.28 -5.17
N ALA A 617 36.08 -15.14 -5.81
CA ALA A 617 34.81 -14.95 -5.15
C ALA A 617 34.43 -16.18 -4.30
N ARG A 618 34.07 -15.91 -3.04
CA ARG A 618 33.77 -16.93 -2.03
C ARG A 618 32.51 -16.61 -1.26
N LEU A 619 31.81 -17.65 -0.86
CA LEU A 619 30.62 -17.60 -0.01
C LEU A 619 30.82 -18.55 1.17
N ARG A 620 30.56 -18.08 2.40
CA ARG A 620 30.68 -18.86 3.63
C ARG A 620 29.35 -18.78 4.39
N LEU A 621 28.79 -19.94 4.70
CA LEU A 621 27.46 -20.11 5.31
C LEU A 621 27.58 -21.01 6.53
N ALA A 622 27.26 -20.49 7.71
CA ALA A 622 27.07 -21.28 8.92
C ALA A 622 25.63 -21.81 8.95
N TYR A 623 25.47 -23.14 8.95
CA TYR A 623 24.18 -23.81 8.73
C TYR A 623 23.85 -24.82 9.84
N ARG A 624 22.57 -25.15 9.98
CA ARG A 624 22.01 -26.25 10.74
C ARG A 624 20.99 -26.97 9.86
N SER A 625 21.32 -28.19 9.43
CA SER A 625 20.42 -29.04 8.63
C SER A 625 21.02 -30.45 8.44
N THR A 626 20.24 -31.37 7.88
CA THR A 626 20.75 -32.64 7.33
C THR A 626 21.34 -32.40 5.94
N ASP A 627 20.57 -31.76 5.08
CA ASP A 627 20.91 -31.45 3.69
C ASP A 627 21.08 -29.95 3.48
N VAL A 628 21.97 -29.56 2.58
CA VAL A 628 22.13 -28.16 2.16
C VAL A 628 22.05 -28.11 0.64
N PHE A 629 21.21 -27.21 0.13
CA PHE A 629 21.02 -26.95 -1.29
C PHE A 629 21.25 -25.46 -1.57
N THR A 630 21.61 -25.11 -2.80
CA THR A 630 21.67 -23.72 -3.24
C THR A 630 21.17 -23.57 -4.66
N VAL A 631 20.46 -22.48 -4.93
CA VAL A 631 19.98 -22.14 -6.28
C VAL A 631 21.05 -21.32 -6.98
N LEU A 632 21.57 -21.86 -8.08
CA LEU A 632 22.67 -21.31 -8.87
C LEU A 632 22.25 -21.08 -10.33
N GLY A 633 22.89 -20.14 -10.99
CA GLY A 633 22.77 -19.92 -12.43
C GLY A 633 24.04 -19.33 -13.05
N GLY A 634 24.18 -19.46 -14.37
CA GLY A 634 25.40 -19.09 -15.10
C GLY A 634 26.05 -20.32 -15.74
N GLU A 635 27.35 -20.23 -16.02
CA GLU A 635 28.17 -21.33 -16.56
C GLU A 635 29.50 -21.39 -15.81
N GLY A 636 29.81 -22.53 -15.17
CA GLY A 636 31.07 -22.75 -14.46
C GLY A 636 30.99 -23.85 -13.40
N THR A 637 32.14 -24.30 -12.90
CA THR A 637 32.22 -25.31 -11.84
C THR A 637 32.43 -24.63 -10.49
N VAL A 638 31.47 -24.76 -9.57
CA VAL A 638 31.57 -24.29 -8.17
C VAL A 638 32.21 -25.39 -7.32
N THR A 639 33.21 -25.05 -6.50
CA THR A 639 33.77 -26.01 -5.53
C THR A 639 33.15 -25.78 -4.16
N ALA A 640 32.35 -26.76 -3.71
CA ALA A 640 31.75 -26.77 -2.39
C ALA A 640 32.63 -27.53 -1.39
N ARG A 641 32.95 -26.90 -0.25
CA ARG A 641 33.72 -27.46 0.85
C ARG A 641 32.89 -27.38 2.13
N VAL A 642 32.40 -28.52 2.64
CA VAL A 642 31.49 -28.58 3.79
C VAL A 642 32.23 -29.10 5.01
N THR A 643 32.12 -28.43 6.15
CA THR A 643 32.86 -28.79 7.38
C THR A 643 31.94 -28.93 8.60
N HIS A 644 31.93 -30.11 9.21
CA HIS A 644 31.25 -30.47 10.46
C HIS A 644 32.05 -31.57 11.20
N ASP A 645 31.90 -31.75 12.52
CA ASP A 645 32.59 -32.80 13.32
C ASP A 645 34.11 -32.96 13.05
N ASP A 646 34.85 -31.85 12.97
CA ASP A 646 36.28 -31.80 12.60
C ASP A 646 36.63 -32.49 11.25
N ARG A 647 35.64 -32.70 10.38
CA ARG A 647 35.77 -33.29 9.04
C ARG A 647 35.40 -32.25 7.97
N THR A 648 36.16 -32.22 6.88
CA THR A 648 35.81 -31.45 5.68
C THR A 648 35.61 -32.40 4.50
N THR A 649 34.49 -32.26 3.79
CA THR A 649 34.23 -32.88 2.48
C THR A 649 34.34 -31.82 1.38
N GLU A 650 34.62 -32.25 0.15
CA GLU A 650 34.78 -31.39 -1.02
C GLU A 650 34.05 -32.00 -2.22
N ARG A 651 33.32 -31.18 -2.97
CA ARG A 651 32.52 -31.57 -4.15
C ARG A 651 32.57 -30.48 -5.21
N GLU A 652 32.73 -30.88 -6.47
CA GLU A 652 32.56 -30.00 -7.63
C GLU A 652 31.10 -30.03 -8.09
N ILE A 653 30.54 -28.86 -8.41
CA ILE A 653 29.17 -28.65 -8.87
C ILE A 653 29.21 -27.92 -10.22
N ASP A 654 28.89 -28.62 -11.30
CA ASP A 654 28.86 -28.05 -12.66
C ASP A 654 27.57 -27.25 -12.89
N VAL A 655 27.65 -25.93 -12.74
CA VAL A 655 26.56 -24.98 -13.01
C VAL A 655 26.47 -24.74 -14.51
N SER A 656 25.31 -25.05 -15.10
CA SER A 656 25.03 -24.80 -16.52
C SER A 656 23.53 -24.89 -16.82
N GLY A 657 23.08 -24.26 -17.91
CA GLY A 657 21.70 -24.39 -18.40
C GLY A 657 20.73 -23.37 -17.78
N ASN A 658 19.58 -23.85 -17.30
CA ASN A 658 18.60 -23.01 -16.60
C ASN A 658 19.00 -22.90 -15.12
N PRO A 659 18.89 -21.71 -14.49
CA PRO A 659 19.14 -21.60 -13.05
C PRO A 659 18.20 -22.52 -12.27
N THR A 660 18.75 -23.28 -11.33
CA THR A 660 18.04 -24.35 -10.62
C THR A 660 18.72 -24.67 -9.29
N LEU A 661 18.11 -25.59 -8.54
CA LEU A 661 18.60 -26.07 -7.26
C LEU A 661 19.73 -27.12 -7.43
N TYR A 662 20.81 -26.97 -6.67
CA TYR A 662 21.93 -27.92 -6.63
C TYR A 662 22.19 -28.41 -5.20
N PRO A 663 22.37 -29.73 -4.96
CA PRO A 663 22.76 -30.27 -3.66
C PRO A 663 24.24 -29.98 -3.37
N VAL A 664 24.48 -29.46 -2.17
CA VAL A 664 25.80 -29.10 -1.61
C VAL A 664 26.23 -30.12 -0.56
N LEU A 665 25.31 -30.44 0.35
CA LEU A 665 25.42 -31.51 1.33
C LEU A 665 24.19 -32.42 1.18
N GLU A 666 24.44 -33.73 1.17
CA GLU A 666 23.45 -34.80 1.28
C GLU A 666 23.88 -35.61 2.53
N GLY A 667 23.05 -35.65 3.59
CA GLY A 667 23.46 -36.03 4.95
C GLY A 667 22.83 -37.33 5.49
N ASP A 668 23.52 -37.97 6.44
CA ASP A 668 23.00 -39.12 7.22
C ASP A 668 22.17 -38.68 8.46
N GLY A 669 22.04 -37.36 8.71
CA GLY A 669 21.33 -36.77 9.84
C GLY A 669 21.72 -35.30 10.10
N PRO A 670 21.11 -34.64 11.08
CA PRO A 670 21.28 -33.20 11.35
C PRO A 670 22.71 -32.85 11.77
N THR A 671 23.26 -31.78 11.20
CA THR A 671 24.58 -31.23 11.52
C THR A 671 24.53 -29.73 11.69
N GLU A 672 25.33 -29.20 12.62
CA GLU A 672 25.76 -27.80 12.60
C GLU A 672 27.15 -27.73 11.96
N GLY A 673 27.36 -26.79 11.05
CA GLY A 673 28.60 -26.73 10.28
C GLY A 673 28.77 -25.48 9.44
N VAL A 674 29.81 -25.49 8.60
CA VAL A 674 30.11 -24.41 7.65
C VAL A 674 30.21 -24.96 6.24
N VAL A 675 29.44 -24.39 5.32
CA VAL A 675 29.65 -24.52 3.88
C VAL A 675 30.52 -23.36 3.41
N GLU A 676 31.59 -23.66 2.67
CA GLU A 676 32.32 -22.69 1.86
C GLU A 676 32.18 -23.04 0.38
N LEU A 677 31.77 -22.08 -0.45
CA LEU A 677 31.75 -22.20 -1.90
C LEU A 677 32.85 -21.30 -2.50
N ASP A 678 33.74 -21.88 -3.29
CA ASP A 678 34.57 -21.14 -4.25
C ASP A 678 33.76 -21.03 -5.56
N VAL A 679 33.43 -19.81 -5.98
CA VAL A 679 32.45 -19.54 -7.06
C VAL A 679 33.13 -18.82 -8.23
N PRO A 680 33.14 -19.38 -9.45
CA PRO A 680 33.85 -18.79 -10.60
C PRO A 680 33.11 -17.57 -11.17
N ALA A 681 33.85 -16.68 -11.84
CA ALA A 681 33.31 -15.44 -12.37
C ALA A 681 32.16 -15.67 -13.37
N GLY A 682 31.02 -15.02 -13.13
CA GLY A 682 29.80 -15.12 -13.93
C GLY A 682 28.74 -16.10 -13.39
N VAL A 683 29.02 -16.86 -12.33
CA VAL A 683 27.99 -17.63 -11.60
C VAL A 683 27.26 -16.73 -10.60
N GLN A 684 25.92 -16.81 -10.60
CA GLN A 684 25.02 -16.12 -9.67
C GLN A 684 24.45 -17.10 -8.65
N VAL A 685 24.52 -16.74 -7.37
CA VAL A 685 23.89 -17.45 -6.24
C VAL A 685 22.63 -16.69 -5.84
N PHE A 686 21.48 -17.36 -5.80
CA PHE A 686 20.18 -16.75 -5.53
C PHE A 686 19.74 -16.95 -4.07
N THR A 687 19.77 -18.20 -3.60
CA THR A 687 19.38 -18.59 -2.25
C THR A 687 20.11 -19.87 -1.81
N ALA A 688 20.13 -20.13 -0.49
CA ALA A 688 20.47 -21.42 0.09
C ALA A 688 19.31 -21.91 0.97
N THR A 689 18.96 -23.18 0.78
CA THR A 689 17.77 -23.86 1.32
C THR A 689 18.14 -25.24 1.86
N PHE A 690 17.29 -25.84 2.69
CA PHE A 690 17.72 -26.90 3.60
C PHE A 690 16.77 -28.12 3.64
N GLY A 691 17.26 -29.23 4.18
CA GLY A 691 16.51 -30.47 4.47
C GLY A 691 16.99 -31.13 5.75
#